data_AF-A0A1J9RFW4-F1
#
_entry.id   AF-A0A1J9RFW4-F1
#
_cell.length_a   1.000
_cell.length_b   1.000
_cell.length_c   1.000
_cell.angle_alpha   90.00
_cell.angle_beta   90.00
_cell.angle_gamma   90.00
#
_symmetry.space_group_name_H-M   'P 1'
#
loop_
_entity.id
_entity.type
_entity.pdbx_description
1 polymer ?
#
loop_
_entity_poly.entity_id
_entity_poly.type
_entity_poly.pdbx_seq_one_letter_code
_entity_poly.pdbx_strand_id
1 'polypeptide(L)'
;MASSLVQQVETVPVSSTSHPGNPIPEEPTTLPHLKIMHPVPAGLLDTHSSSVSTIGTAEPFSGTDTPSTPGTEQSTDDVTEGILDLTIGSKSPPLTSKRRRRASTVLISQTSEDVEKILGSGKSGTHVLENICCGGGCCKLQPLQEPASSSSIHPVIKPKNKAFESLNLQLGQLSHNSILTNITPLPEKTVSFSPVPKDLADKESRPADHPPTFVQPHPPYEVFRAPLHHARELTKPGAEKRTYHFDIDVTDYPAEGGDVDFVVGGAIGICPQNSDEVVDEVFNLLSIPKMVRDRKVMVNTTNGRWPTVWGDEKARSLLTTRRELLSWCSDLQSYPPTKQIFRLLAEYATNRDEKKILMFLSSAQGQGAFCDLRTGQHTTVPQLLSAFPSAQPPLDYLLSILNTLMPRFYSLSQDPLISCNIRDGKGKCKRLIEIAVTVHEAPDWRGGNRTGVGSGFLERKAKQLLHAEQLGDDISSLNLHIPMFRGLMSNPLAREFVSDGPMLLIGAGVGVAPFRGFVQRRLKSANCANKVWVLQGIRDSLLDELYSGEWGVHEETVKKVVQSRSGEGRYVQEEVRNQADLVWFVINSLDGRVFVCGSSKGMGEGVEAALVDVAMAKGNLNREEAQHFWQGKKDAGQYIAETW
;
A
#
# COMPACT_ATOMS: atom_id res chain seq x y z
N MET A 1 13.52 -50.88 -47.59
CA MET A 1 14.04 -51.36 -46.28
C MET A 1 13.90 -50.18 -45.33
N ALA A 2 12.75 -50.06 -44.64
CA ALA A 2 12.49 -50.48 -43.24
C ALA A 2 13.36 -49.67 -42.24
N SER A 3 12.85 -49.02 -41.19
CA SER A 3 11.70 -49.31 -40.33
C SER A 3 11.22 -48.04 -39.59
N SER A 4 9.90 -47.95 -39.36
CA SER A 4 9.21 -47.01 -38.48
C SER A 4 9.30 -47.44 -37.01
N LEU A 5 9.42 -46.47 -36.09
CA LEU A 5 9.19 -46.67 -34.65
C LEU A 5 7.99 -45.80 -34.22
N VAL A 6 7.06 -46.47 -33.55
CA VAL A 6 5.76 -45.98 -33.07
C VAL A 6 5.96 -45.30 -31.71
N GLN A 7 5.36 -44.13 -31.54
CA GLN A 7 5.29 -43.40 -30.27
C GLN A 7 3.96 -43.75 -29.59
N GLN A 8 4.01 -44.30 -28.38
CA GLN A 8 2.83 -44.62 -27.57
C GLN A 8 2.17 -43.33 -27.06
N VAL A 9 0.86 -43.21 -27.26
CA VAL A 9 -0.01 -42.18 -26.67
C VAL A 9 -0.67 -42.81 -25.45
N GLU A 10 -0.44 -42.28 -24.25
CA GLU A 10 -1.21 -42.66 -23.06
C GLU A 10 -2.64 -42.11 -23.16
N THR A 11 -3.62 -43.01 -23.11
CA THR A 11 -5.05 -42.73 -23.21
C THR A 11 -5.65 -42.37 -21.84
N VAL A 12 -6.43 -41.28 -21.79
CA VAL A 12 -7.23 -40.86 -20.62
C VAL A 12 -8.38 -41.85 -20.37
N PRO A 13 -8.73 -42.19 -19.11
CA PRO A 13 -9.85 -43.08 -18.82
C PRO A 13 -11.20 -42.41 -19.12
N VAL A 14 -12.05 -43.07 -19.91
CA VAL A 14 -13.42 -42.66 -20.22
C VAL A 14 -14.40 -43.25 -19.20
N SER A 15 -15.29 -42.40 -18.65
CA SER A 15 -16.44 -42.86 -17.85
C SER A 15 -17.59 -43.30 -18.77
N SER A 16 -18.49 -44.14 -18.24
CA SER A 16 -19.59 -44.81 -18.97
C SER A 16 -20.64 -43.89 -19.61
N THR A 17 -20.46 -42.57 -19.56
CA THR A 17 -21.38 -41.57 -20.11
C THR A 17 -20.77 -40.71 -21.23
N SER A 18 -19.59 -41.06 -21.74
CA SER A 18 -18.86 -40.24 -22.73
C SER A 18 -19.00 -40.77 -24.17
N HIS A 19 -19.38 -39.91 -25.14
CA HIS A 19 -19.48 -40.27 -26.57
C HIS A 19 -18.14 -40.03 -27.29
N PRO A 20 -17.69 -40.89 -28.24
CA PRO A 20 -16.33 -40.85 -28.80
C PRO A 20 -15.93 -39.63 -29.67
N GLY A 21 -16.81 -38.63 -29.82
CA GLY A 21 -16.59 -37.47 -30.69
C GLY A 21 -16.84 -36.11 -30.04
N ASN A 22 -17.19 -36.07 -28.75
CA ASN A 22 -17.42 -34.82 -28.00
C ASN A 22 -17.19 -35.08 -26.50
N PRO A 23 -16.06 -34.64 -25.90
CA PRO A 23 -15.69 -34.97 -24.53
C PRO A 23 -16.29 -34.03 -23.46
N ILE A 24 -17.35 -33.30 -23.78
CA ILE A 24 -18.07 -32.44 -22.83
C ILE A 24 -19.29 -33.19 -22.29
N PRO A 25 -19.45 -33.37 -20.96
CA PRO A 25 -20.68 -33.92 -20.37
C PRO A 25 -21.84 -32.92 -20.48
N GLU A 26 -22.96 -33.33 -21.08
CA GLU A 26 -24.23 -32.58 -21.05
C GLU A 26 -25.16 -33.08 -19.93
N GLU A 27 -25.89 -32.17 -19.28
CA GLU A 27 -26.87 -32.51 -18.23
C GLU A 27 -28.16 -33.12 -18.82
N PRO A 28 -28.79 -34.10 -18.13
CA PRO A 28 -30.01 -34.74 -18.61
C PRO A 28 -31.22 -33.78 -18.57
N THR A 29 -31.89 -33.63 -19.71
CA THR A 29 -32.96 -32.65 -19.96
C THR A 29 -34.36 -33.04 -19.46
N THR A 30 -34.50 -34.04 -18.58
CA THR A 30 -35.80 -34.39 -17.99
C THR A 30 -35.69 -34.77 -16.51
N LEU A 31 -36.11 -33.87 -15.62
CA LEU A 31 -36.36 -34.15 -14.20
C LEU A 31 -37.85 -34.45 -13.99
N PRO A 32 -38.25 -35.63 -13.46
CA PRO A 32 -39.60 -35.87 -13.01
C PRO A 32 -39.86 -35.20 -11.65
N HIS A 33 -40.95 -34.43 -11.56
CA HIS A 33 -41.43 -33.82 -10.32
C HIS A 33 -41.69 -34.86 -9.23
N LEU A 34 -40.90 -34.82 -8.15
CA LEU A 34 -41.16 -35.58 -6.92
C LEU A 34 -41.59 -34.63 -5.80
N LYS A 35 -42.87 -34.71 -5.42
CA LYS A 35 -43.40 -34.22 -4.15
C LYS A 35 -42.97 -35.19 -3.04
N ILE A 36 -42.33 -34.71 -1.98
CA ILE A 36 -42.08 -35.51 -0.78
C ILE A 36 -42.74 -34.84 0.42
N MET A 37 -43.69 -35.57 1.00
CA MET A 37 -44.41 -35.30 2.24
C MET A 37 -43.52 -35.59 3.44
N HIS A 38 -43.60 -34.77 4.49
CA HIS A 38 -42.98 -35.06 5.79
C HIS A 38 -43.81 -36.09 6.58
N PRO A 39 -43.21 -37.19 7.08
CA PRO A 39 -43.88 -38.09 8.00
C PRO A 39 -43.72 -37.63 9.46
N VAL A 40 -44.85 -37.55 10.15
CA VAL A 40 -44.97 -37.45 11.62
C VAL A 40 -44.89 -38.86 12.21
N PRO A 41 -44.12 -39.11 13.27
CA PRO A 41 -44.29 -40.31 14.10
C PRO A 41 -45.23 -40.02 15.27
N ALA A 42 -46.26 -40.85 15.44
CA ALA A 42 -47.16 -40.86 16.58
C ALA A 42 -46.89 -42.08 17.48
N GLY A 43 -46.86 -41.82 18.80
CA GLY A 43 -47.45 -42.70 19.83
C GLY A 43 -46.50 -43.52 20.70
N LEU A 44 -46.45 -43.23 22.01
CA LEU A 44 -47.28 -43.86 23.06
C LEU A 44 -46.83 -43.46 24.49
N LEU A 45 -47.77 -42.85 25.25
CA LEU A 45 -48.23 -43.12 26.65
C LEU A 45 -47.18 -43.25 27.79
N ASP A 46 -47.34 -42.74 29.02
CA ASP A 46 -48.47 -42.17 29.75
C ASP A 46 -48.01 -41.60 31.12
N THR A 47 -48.94 -40.95 31.85
CA THR A 47 -49.07 -40.77 33.32
C THR A 47 -48.64 -39.48 34.09
N HIS A 48 -49.70 -38.80 34.59
CA HIS A 48 -49.94 -38.19 35.92
C HIS A 48 -49.28 -36.84 36.31
N SER A 49 -50.06 -35.74 36.31
CA SER A 49 -50.77 -35.07 37.47
C SER A 49 -49.81 -34.29 38.39
N SER A 50 -50.04 -33.06 38.88
CA SER A 50 -51.25 -32.30 39.20
C SER A 50 -50.87 -30.86 39.65
N SER A 51 -51.60 -29.86 39.13
CA SER A 51 -52.18 -28.63 39.73
C SER A 51 -51.68 -27.97 41.04
N VAL A 52 -52.03 -26.65 41.13
CA VAL A 52 -52.33 -25.77 42.30
C VAL A 52 -51.19 -24.76 42.62
N SER A 53 -51.37 -23.44 42.77
CA SER A 53 -52.54 -22.53 42.78
C SER A 53 -52.12 -21.06 42.59
N THR A 54 -53.02 -20.33 41.95
CA THR A 54 -53.23 -18.88 41.86
C THR A 54 -53.60 -18.24 43.21
N ILE A 55 -53.09 -17.03 43.51
CA ILE A 55 -53.88 -15.94 44.14
C ILE A 55 -53.39 -14.62 43.53
N GLY A 56 -54.32 -13.89 42.91
CA GLY A 56 -54.18 -12.49 42.52
C GLY A 56 -55.27 -11.65 43.19
N THR A 57 -54.99 -10.37 43.40
CA THR A 57 -55.98 -9.32 43.66
C THR A 57 -55.50 -7.98 43.10
N ALA A 58 -56.09 -7.62 41.95
CA ALA A 58 -56.58 -6.33 41.46
C ALA A 58 -55.81 -5.00 41.76
N GLU A 59 -55.11 -4.49 40.74
CA GLU A 59 -55.37 -3.29 39.88
C GLU A 59 -56.47 -2.27 40.30
N PRO A 60 -56.48 -0.99 39.81
CA PRO A 60 -55.70 -0.44 38.66
C PRO A 60 -55.07 0.96 38.89
N PHE A 61 -54.14 1.38 38.01
CA PHE A 61 -54.14 2.70 37.31
C PHE A 61 -52.87 2.91 36.44
N SER A 62 -53.10 3.04 35.13
CA SER A 62 -52.47 3.95 34.14
C SER A 62 -50.93 3.95 33.90
N GLY A 63 -50.53 3.52 32.69
CA GLY A 63 -49.24 3.89 32.07
C GLY A 63 -48.81 2.95 30.95
N THR A 64 -49.31 3.17 29.73
CA THR A 64 -48.99 2.42 28.50
C THR A 64 -47.66 2.84 27.86
N ASP A 65 -47.10 1.89 27.10
CA ASP A 65 -46.15 2.01 25.99
C ASP A 65 -44.66 1.64 26.23
N THR A 66 -44.33 0.50 25.60
CA THR A 66 -43.03 0.08 25.07
C THR A 66 -42.32 1.18 24.26
N PRO A 67 -40.98 1.21 24.25
CA PRO A 67 -40.23 1.79 23.14
C PRO A 67 -39.45 0.75 22.31
N SER A 68 -39.56 0.99 21.01
CA SER A 68 -39.16 0.21 19.84
C SER A 68 -37.66 0.20 19.52
N THR A 69 -37.29 -0.83 18.75
CA THR A 69 -36.06 -1.04 17.98
C THR A 69 -35.89 0.01 16.86
N PRO A 70 -34.69 0.54 16.59
CA PRO A 70 -34.41 1.27 15.35
C PRO A 70 -34.01 0.33 14.21
N GLY A 71 -34.51 0.64 13.02
CA GLY A 71 -34.51 -0.23 11.84
C GLY A 71 -33.30 -0.12 10.90
N THR A 72 -33.22 -1.18 10.10
CA THR A 72 -32.37 -1.43 8.94
C THR A 72 -32.67 -0.46 7.80
N GLU A 73 -31.65 0.16 7.20
CA GLU A 73 -31.80 0.85 5.91
C GLU A 73 -31.40 -0.05 4.74
N GLN A 74 -32.26 0.01 3.72
CA GLN A 74 -32.32 -0.85 2.56
C GLN A 74 -31.41 -0.39 1.42
N SER A 75 -30.89 -1.38 0.70
CA SER A 75 -30.43 -1.33 -0.68
C SER A 75 -31.53 -0.88 -1.65
N THR A 76 -31.19 -0.05 -2.63
CA THR A 76 -31.93 0.05 -3.89
C THR A 76 -30.96 0.10 -5.08
N ASP A 77 -30.95 -0.98 -5.85
CA ASP A 77 -30.63 -0.97 -7.28
C ASP A 77 -31.93 -0.69 -8.05
N ASP A 78 -31.87 0.07 -9.15
CA ASP A 78 -32.66 -0.27 -10.33
C ASP A 78 -32.10 0.35 -11.63
N VAL A 79 -32.48 -0.31 -12.73
CA VAL A 79 -31.82 -0.49 -14.04
C VAL A 79 -32.16 0.61 -15.11
N THR A 80 -31.32 0.67 -16.16
CA THR A 80 -31.41 1.36 -17.48
C THR A 80 -32.74 1.13 -18.25
N GLU A 81 -33.33 2.03 -19.06
CA GLU A 81 -32.98 2.50 -20.43
C GLU A 81 -34.03 3.53 -20.94
N GLY A 82 -33.72 4.33 -21.99
CA GLY A 82 -34.73 4.88 -22.91
C GLY A 82 -34.47 6.26 -23.54
N ILE A 83 -34.20 6.29 -24.85
CA ILE A 83 -33.93 7.44 -25.74
C ILE A 83 -35.24 8.07 -26.28
N LEU A 84 -35.36 9.42 -26.35
CA LEU A 84 -35.89 10.22 -27.50
C LEU A 84 -36.14 11.73 -27.19
N ASP A 85 -35.49 12.57 -28.00
CA ASP A 85 -35.87 13.84 -28.67
C ASP A 85 -36.48 15.12 -28.00
N LEU A 86 -35.78 16.23 -28.33
CA LEU A 86 -36.21 17.57 -28.82
C LEU A 86 -36.89 18.65 -27.92
N THR A 87 -36.14 19.77 -27.84
CA THR A 87 -36.52 21.19 -28.07
C THR A 87 -37.02 22.16 -26.97
N ILE A 88 -36.22 23.24 -26.82
CA ILE A 88 -36.50 24.68 -26.59
C ILE A 88 -36.93 25.16 -25.20
N GLY A 89 -36.16 26.14 -24.65
CA GLY A 89 -36.71 27.16 -23.74
C GLY A 89 -35.76 27.75 -22.70
N SER A 90 -35.22 28.93 -22.99
CA SER A 90 -34.33 29.80 -22.18
C SER A 90 -34.71 30.08 -20.72
N LYS A 91 -33.72 30.18 -19.81
CA LYS A 91 -33.34 31.37 -19.00
C LYS A 91 -32.39 30.99 -17.84
N SER A 92 -31.23 31.65 -17.76
CA SER A 92 -30.29 31.68 -16.61
C SER A 92 -30.53 32.98 -15.80
N PRO A 93 -30.30 33.03 -14.45
CA PRO A 93 -28.96 33.06 -13.81
C PRO A 93 -28.94 32.49 -12.34
N PRO A 94 -27.91 32.69 -11.48
CA PRO A 94 -26.45 32.72 -11.68
C PRO A 94 -25.73 31.50 -11.04
N LEU A 95 -24.53 31.18 -11.55
CA LEU A 95 -23.69 30.05 -11.11
C LEU A 95 -23.02 30.32 -9.76
N THR A 96 -23.40 29.53 -8.74
CA THR A 96 -22.57 29.27 -7.57
C THR A 96 -21.45 28.30 -7.97
N SER A 97 -20.20 28.67 -7.69
CA SER A 97 -19.04 27.86 -8.03
C SER A 97 -19.03 26.57 -7.19
N LYS A 98 -19.54 25.46 -7.75
CA LYS A 98 -19.29 24.11 -7.23
C LYS A 98 -17.78 23.86 -7.30
N ARG A 99 -17.14 23.87 -6.13
CA ARG A 99 -15.74 23.52 -5.92
C ARG A 99 -15.53 22.09 -6.45
N ARG A 100 -14.77 21.97 -7.55
CA ARG A 100 -14.39 20.67 -8.14
C ARG A 100 -13.65 19.83 -7.10
N ARG A 101 -14.10 18.60 -6.88
CA ARG A 101 -13.38 17.56 -6.14
C ARG A 101 -11.97 17.43 -6.74
N ARG A 102 -10.93 17.48 -5.91
CA ARG A 102 -9.55 17.24 -6.36
C ARG A 102 -9.41 15.77 -6.73
N ALA A 103 -8.74 15.57 -7.86
CA ALA A 103 -8.55 14.31 -8.53
C ALA A 103 -7.72 13.30 -7.72
N SER A 104 -8.04 12.03 -7.97
CA SER A 104 -7.33 10.81 -7.60
C SER A 104 -5.81 10.90 -7.79
N THR A 105 -5.04 10.45 -6.80
CA THR A 105 -3.60 10.22 -6.91
C THR A 105 -3.35 8.87 -7.58
N VAL A 106 -3.40 8.83 -8.91
CA VAL A 106 -2.79 7.72 -9.65
C VAL A 106 -1.30 8.03 -9.77
N LEU A 107 -0.47 7.29 -9.03
CA LEU A 107 0.99 7.33 -9.09
C LEU A 107 1.45 6.56 -10.34
N ILE A 108 1.95 7.27 -11.35
CA ILE A 108 2.27 6.70 -12.67
C ILE A 108 3.77 6.35 -12.83
N SER A 109 4.66 6.71 -11.88
CA SER A 109 6.08 6.35 -11.98
C SER A 109 6.77 6.23 -10.63
N GLN A 110 7.61 5.19 -10.49
CA GLN A 110 8.44 4.91 -9.30
C GLN A 110 9.94 4.80 -9.63
N THR A 111 10.38 4.91 -10.90
CA THR A 111 11.80 4.85 -11.28
C THR A 111 12.17 5.86 -12.38
N SER A 112 13.44 6.29 -12.40
CA SER A 112 13.98 7.25 -13.39
C SER A 112 14.22 6.63 -14.76
N GLU A 113 14.64 5.36 -14.82
CA GLU A 113 14.89 4.61 -16.07
C GLU A 113 13.62 4.44 -16.91
N ASP A 114 12.46 4.39 -16.25
CA ASP A 114 11.17 4.28 -16.90
C ASP A 114 10.73 5.56 -17.59
N VAL A 115 11.04 6.71 -17.00
CA VAL A 115 10.77 8.00 -17.63
C VAL A 115 11.74 8.19 -18.80
N GLU A 116 13.00 7.80 -18.66
CA GLU A 116 13.99 7.86 -19.75
C GLU A 116 13.63 6.95 -20.95
N LYS A 117 13.06 5.75 -20.70
CA LYS A 117 12.51 4.89 -21.77
C LYS A 117 11.31 5.49 -22.49
N ILE A 118 10.48 6.26 -21.77
CA ILE A 118 9.33 6.98 -22.36
C ILE A 118 9.80 8.26 -23.09
N LEU A 119 10.88 8.89 -22.63
CA LEU A 119 11.40 10.15 -23.14
C LEU A 119 12.33 9.98 -24.35
N GLY A 120 12.97 8.82 -24.50
CA GLY A 120 14.01 8.58 -25.50
C GLY A 120 15.26 9.42 -25.24
N SER A 121 16.43 8.88 -25.58
CA SER A 121 17.69 9.61 -25.45
C SER A 121 17.74 10.78 -26.45
N GLY A 122 17.31 11.97 -26.03
CA GLY A 122 17.72 13.23 -26.67
C GLY A 122 16.66 14.21 -27.13
N LYS A 123 15.38 14.14 -26.73
CA LYS A 123 14.40 15.21 -27.03
C LYS A 123 13.52 15.54 -25.81
N SER A 124 13.36 16.84 -25.54
CA SER A 124 12.57 17.40 -24.44
C SER A 124 11.18 16.76 -24.35
N GLY A 125 10.87 16.16 -23.20
CA GLY A 125 9.72 15.29 -22.92
C GLY A 125 8.32 15.88 -22.97
N THR A 126 8.11 17.00 -23.63
CA THR A 126 6.92 17.84 -23.46
C THR A 126 5.65 17.28 -24.10
N HIS A 127 5.74 16.29 -24.99
CA HIS A 127 4.55 15.76 -25.68
C HIS A 127 3.85 14.60 -24.97
N VAL A 128 4.47 13.96 -23.98
CA VAL A 128 3.87 12.85 -23.19
C VAL A 128 3.44 13.32 -21.78
N LEU A 129 3.80 14.55 -21.40
CA LEU A 129 3.55 15.13 -20.07
C LEU A 129 2.13 15.69 -19.84
N GLU A 130 1.23 15.66 -20.83
CA GLU A 130 -0.12 16.21 -20.67
C GLU A 130 -0.96 15.47 -19.61
N ASN A 131 -0.75 14.17 -19.42
CA ASN A 131 -1.51 13.38 -18.44
C ASN A 131 -0.86 13.34 -17.04
N ILE A 132 0.38 13.81 -16.88
CA ILE A 132 1.15 13.73 -15.62
C ILE A 132 1.29 15.11 -14.94
N CYS A 133 1.05 16.20 -15.68
CA CYS A 133 1.32 17.55 -15.23
C CYS A 133 0.05 18.28 -14.76
N CYS A 134 -0.20 18.21 -13.46
CA CYS A 134 -0.99 19.15 -12.64
C CYS A 134 -2.46 19.44 -13.01
N GLY A 135 -3.09 18.75 -13.96
CA GLY A 135 -4.55 18.77 -14.18
C GLY A 135 -5.19 20.13 -14.49
N GLY A 136 -4.40 21.14 -14.88
CA GLY A 136 -4.84 22.53 -14.98
C GLY A 136 -4.32 23.30 -16.20
N GLY A 137 -3.81 22.64 -17.24
CA GLY A 137 -3.30 23.31 -18.44
C GLY A 137 -1.98 24.07 -18.24
N CYS A 138 -1.22 23.74 -17.19
CA CYS A 138 0.05 24.38 -16.82
C CYS A 138 1.27 23.91 -17.67
N CYS A 139 1.04 23.08 -18.70
CA CYS A 139 2.08 22.34 -19.43
C CYS A 139 2.79 23.15 -20.53
N LYS A 140 2.42 24.41 -20.76
CA LYS A 140 3.16 25.27 -21.69
C LYS A 140 4.40 25.81 -21.00
N LEU A 141 5.55 25.22 -21.30
CA LEU A 141 6.85 25.77 -20.90
C LEU A 141 6.94 27.21 -21.40
N GLN A 142 7.16 28.15 -20.48
CA GLN A 142 7.45 29.53 -20.82
C GLN A 142 8.97 29.71 -20.75
N PRO A 143 9.65 29.97 -21.88
CA PRO A 143 11.09 30.21 -21.83
C PRO A 143 11.38 31.47 -21.04
N LEU A 144 12.58 31.53 -20.46
CA LEU A 144 13.12 32.79 -19.95
C LEU A 144 13.21 33.76 -21.13
N GLN A 145 12.61 34.95 -20.98
CA GLN A 145 12.75 35.99 -22.00
C GLN A 145 14.20 36.46 -22.05
N GLU A 146 14.74 36.57 -23.26
CA GLU A 146 16.08 37.15 -23.46
C GLU A 146 16.06 38.60 -22.97
N PRO A 147 17.07 39.03 -22.20
CA PRO A 147 17.14 40.41 -21.77
C PRO A 147 17.24 41.31 -23.01
N ALA A 148 16.27 42.21 -23.18
CA ALA A 148 16.35 43.24 -24.20
C ALA A 148 17.68 44.00 -24.03
N SER A 149 18.51 43.96 -25.08
CA SER A 149 19.79 44.65 -25.24
C SER A 149 20.13 45.66 -24.12
N SER A 150 20.81 45.20 -23.07
CA SER A 150 21.35 46.07 -22.01
C SER A 150 22.60 45.46 -21.37
N SER A 151 23.56 46.32 -21.07
CA SER A 151 25.00 46.07 -20.97
C SER A 151 25.52 45.52 -19.64
N SER A 152 24.74 44.72 -18.91
CA SER A 152 25.24 43.97 -17.74
C SER A 152 24.27 42.87 -17.31
N ILE A 153 24.48 41.66 -17.84
CA ILE A 153 23.79 40.46 -17.37
C ILE A 153 24.39 40.09 -16.01
N HIS A 154 23.57 40.08 -14.95
CA HIS A 154 23.95 39.57 -13.64
C HIS A 154 23.45 38.12 -13.51
N PRO A 155 24.25 37.11 -13.93
CA PRO A 155 23.85 35.72 -13.85
C PRO A 155 23.64 35.32 -12.39
N VAL A 156 22.68 34.42 -12.16
CA VAL A 156 22.47 33.83 -10.84
C VAL A 156 23.60 32.84 -10.56
N ILE A 157 24.27 32.99 -9.43
CA ILE A 157 25.35 32.09 -9.02
C ILE A 157 24.75 30.87 -8.34
N LYS A 158 25.03 29.68 -8.89
CA LYS A 158 24.59 28.40 -8.29
C LYS A 158 25.29 28.17 -6.94
N PRO A 159 24.57 27.73 -5.90
CA PRO A 159 25.19 27.28 -4.65
C PRO A 159 26.23 26.18 -4.92
N LYS A 160 27.43 26.34 -4.34
CA LYS A 160 28.55 25.39 -4.48
C LYS A 160 28.52 24.38 -3.35
N ASN A 161 27.51 23.53 -3.33
CA ASN A 161 27.39 22.44 -2.35
C ASN A 161 26.85 21.17 -3.02
N LYS A 162 27.25 20.02 -2.48
CA LYS A 162 26.88 18.69 -3.03
C LYS A 162 25.37 18.48 -3.12
N ALA A 163 24.61 19.00 -2.14
CA ALA A 163 23.15 18.87 -2.13
C ALA A 163 22.53 19.59 -3.33
N PHE A 164 22.95 20.82 -3.64
CA PHE A 164 22.48 21.57 -4.80
C PHE A 164 22.93 20.94 -6.12
N GLU A 165 24.18 20.50 -6.20
CA GLU A 165 24.72 19.83 -7.40
C GLU A 165 23.94 18.55 -7.74
N SER A 166 23.58 17.75 -6.72
CA SER A 166 22.78 16.54 -6.88
C SER A 166 21.35 16.77 -7.37
N LEU A 167 20.81 17.99 -7.26
CA LEU A 167 19.50 18.33 -7.82
C LEU A 167 19.52 18.41 -9.35
N ASN A 168 20.71 18.52 -9.96
CA ASN A 168 20.92 18.60 -11.41
C ASN A 168 20.00 19.62 -12.12
N LEU A 169 19.77 20.77 -11.48
CA LEU A 169 18.81 21.77 -11.96
C LEU A 169 19.26 22.45 -13.25
N GLN A 170 18.39 22.38 -14.25
CA GLN A 170 18.54 23.11 -15.51
C GLN A 170 17.99 24.53 -15.37
N LEU A 171 18.87 25.48 -14.99
CA LEU A 171 18.50 26.88 -14.78
C LEU A 171 18.48 27.73 -16.06
N GLY A 172 19.03 27.23 -17.17
CA GLY A 172 19.18 28.01 -18.41
C GLY A 172 19.94 29.33 -18.18
N GLN A 173 19.51 30.40 -18.83
CA GLN A 173 20.08 31.75 -18.72
C GLN A 173 19.46 32.58 -17.57
N LEU A 174 19.16 31.95 -16.43
CA LEU A 174 18.57 32.63 -15.29
C LEU A 174 19.50 33.74 -14.77
N SER A 175 18.98 34.96 -14.72
CA SER A 175 19.66 36.15 -14.21
C SER A 175 18.80 36.84 -13.16
N HIS A 176 19.39 37.75 -12.39
CA HIS A 176 18.63 38.57 -11.42
C HIS A 176 17.53 39.40 -12.09
N ASN A 177 17.74 39.81 -13.34
CA ASN A 177 16.81 40.62 -14.12
C ASN A 177 15.75 39.79 -14.86
N SER A 178 15.86 38.45 -14.87
CA SER A 178 14.87 37.59 -15.52
C SER A 178 13.48 37.79 -14.94
N ILE A 179 12.49 38.07 -15.78
CA ILE A 179 11.09 38.23 -15.36
C ILE A 179 10.49 36.85 -15.11
N LEU A 180 9.93 36.67 -13.91
CA LEU A 180 9.25 35.45 -13.49
C LEU A 180 7.76 35.75 -13.34
N THR A 181 6.91 34.95 -13.97
CA THR A 181 5.46 35.11 -13.96
C THR A 181 4.79 33.88 -13.35
N ASN A 182 3.53 34.04 -12.93
CA ASN A 182 2.74 32.97 -12.30
C ASN A 182 3.51 32.26 -11.16
N ILE A 183 4.23 33.05 -10.36
CA ILE A 183 4.89 32.55 -9.16
C ILE A 183 3.81 32.08 -8.20
N THR A 184 3.99 30.86 -7.68
CA THR A 184 3.10 30.27 -6.69
C THR A 184 2.97 31.24 -5.50
N PRO A 185 1.75 31.56 -5.03
CA PRO A 185 1.58 32.45 -3.89
C PRO A 185 2.23 31.85 -2.65
N LEU A 186 2.64 32.72 -1.71
CA LEU A 186 3.14 32.27 -0.42
C LEU A 186 2.04 31.43 0.26
N PRO A 187 2.34 30.20 0.70
CA PRO A 187 1.33 29.34 1.32
C PRO A 187 0.83 29.93 2.63
N GLU A 188 -0.41 29.65 3.03
CA GLU A 188 -0.94 30.07 4.32
C GLU A 188 -0.18 29.39 5.47
N LYS A 189 0.09 30.13 6.54
CA LYS A 189 0.69 29.57 7.76
C LYS A 189 -0.43 29.00 8.65
N THR A 190 -0.64 27.68 8.56
CA THR A 190 -1.74 27.00 9.27
C THR A 190 -1.32 26.44 10.63
N VAL A 191 -0.02 26.31 10.89
CA VAL A 191 0.52 25.75 12.13
C VAL A 191 1.24 26.84 12.94
N SER A 192 1.05 26.82 14.26
CA SER A 192 1.75 27.70 15.20
C SER A 192 2.06 27.01 16.52
N PHE A 193 3.05 27.52 17.25
CA PHE A 193 3.43 27.05 18.57
C PHE A 193 3.04 28.06 19.66
N SER A 194 2.47 27.58 20.77
CA SER A 194 2.23 28.39 21.97
C SER A 194 2.80 27.72 23.23
N PRO A 195 3.06 28.49 24.31
CA PRO A 195 3.48 27.93 25.58
C PRO A 195 2.50 26.89 26.12
N VAL A 196 3.01 25.93 26.89
CA VAL A 196 2.20 24.92 27.57
C VAL A 196 1.55 25.54 28.82
N PRO A 197 0.21 25.45 28.96
CA PRO A 197 -0.47 25.80 30.20
C PRO A 197 0.08 25.00 31.40
N LYS A 198 0.18 25.63 32.58
CA LYS A 198 0.81 25.02 33.77
C LYS A 198 0.17 23.69 34.18
N ASP A 199 -1.13 23.58 34.01
CA ASP A 199 -1.98 22.40 34.26
C ASP A 199 -1.69 21.20 33.33
N LEU A 200 -1.07 21.43 32.16
CA LEU A 200 -0.73 20.40 31.19
C LEU A 200 0.75 20.00 31.21
N ALA A 201 1.58 20.72 31.96
CA ALA A 201 3.02 20.51 32.02
C ALA A 201 3.38 19.12 32.59
N ASP A 202 2.58 18.62 33.53
CA ASP A 202 2.87 17.42 34.33
C ASP A 202 2.29 16.11 33.78
N LYS A 203 1.60 16.13 32.62
CA LYS A 203 1.08 14.90 32.00
C LYS A 203 2.21 13.89 31.72
N GLU A 204 2.01 12.62 32.05
CA GLU A 204 3.03 11.57 31.89
C GLU A 204 3.57 11.44 30.46
N SER A 205 4.85 11.09 30.36
CA SER A 205 5.48 10.76 29.08
C SER A 205 5.14 9.34 28.66
N ARG A 206 4.50 9.23 27.50
CA ARG A 206 4.32 7.97 26.76
C ARG A 206 5.66 7.37 26.29
N PRO A 207 5.72 6.06 25.97
CA PRO A 207 6.91 5.45 25.39
C PRO A 207 7.36 6.15 24.10
N ALA A 208 8.68 6.31 23.93
CA ALA A 208 9.26 7.05 22.79
C ALA A 208 9.00 6.37 21.44
N ASP A 209 8.84 5.04 21.43
CA ASP A 209 8.61 4.21 20.25
C ASP A 209 7.13 4.04 19.88
N HIS A 210 6.23 4.76 20.56
CA HIS A 210 4.82 4.85 20.21
C HIS A 210 4.53 6.18 19.51
N PRO A 211 3.64 6.27 18.51
CA PRO A 211 3.20 7.54 17.93
C PRO A 211 2.25 8.32 18.85
N PRO A 212 2.20 9.67 18.80
CA PRO A 212 1.31 10.47 19.67
C PRO A 212 -0.13 10.00 19.63
N THR A 213 -0.89 10.16 20.72
CA THR A 213 -2.25 9.62 20.83
C THR A 213 -3.24 10.18 19.81
N PHE A 214 -2.91 11.29 19.15
CA PHE A 214 -3.69 11.86 18.05
C PHE A 214 -3.28 11.32 16.65
N VAL A 215 -2.20 10.55 16.56
CA VAL A 215 -1.78 9.81 15.37
C VAL A 215 -2.42 8.43 15.44
N GLN A 216 -3.69 8.37 15.09
CA GLN A 216 -4.50 7.15 15.10
C GLN A 216 -4.92 6.73 13.70
N PRO A 217 -5.12 5.43 13.44
CA PRO A 217 -5.78 4.90 12.25
C PRO A 217 -7.22 5.40 12.12
N HIS A 218 -7.88 5.04 11.01
CA HIS A 218 -9.30 5.33 10.86
C HIS A 218 -10.08 4.62 11.99
N PRO A 219 -11.06 5.27 12.65
CA PRO A 219 -11.91 4.61 13.64
C PRO A 219 -12.57 3.34 13.07
N PRO A 220 -12.78 2.28 13.88
CA PRO A 220 -12.62 2.21 15.33
C PRO A 220 -11.23 1.76 15.81
N TYR A 221 -10.24 1.68 14.92
CA TYR A 221 -8.93 1.13 15.24
C TYR A 221 -8.09 2.10 16.08
N GLU A 222 -7.16 1.55 16.86
CA GLU A 222 -6.12 2.30 17.56
C GLU A 222 -4.73 1.74 17.21
N VAL A 223 -3.69 2.55 17.37
CA VAL A 223 -2.32 2.04 17.24
C VAL A 223 -2.00 1.14 18.43
N PHE A 224 -1.72 -0.12 18.12
CA PHE A 224 -1.21 -1.11 19.05
C PHE A 224 0.32 -1.15 19.02
N ARG A 225 0.93 -1.13 20.20
CA ARG A 225 2.38 -1.27 20.40
C ARG A 225 2.75 -2.76 20.41
N ALA A 226 2.91 -3.37 19.24
CA ALA A 226 3.15 -4.81 19.15
C ALA A 226 4.60 -5.18 19.49
N PRO A 227 4.87 -6.10 20.43
CA PRO A 227 6.22 -6.61 20.66
C PRO A 227 6.77 -7.32 19.42
N LEU A 228 8.03 -7.06 19.08
CA LEU A 228 8.73 -7.79 18.04
C LEU A 228 9.28 -9.08 18.65
N HIS A 229 8.80 -10.23 18.18
CA HIS A 229 9.21 -11.53 18.71
C HIS A 229 10.53 -12.00 18.09
N HIS A 230 10.63 -11.93 16.77
CA HIS A 230 11.80 -12.39 16.03
C HIS A 230 11.87 -11.73 14.64
N ALA A 231 13.07 -11.64 14.07
CA ALA A 231 13.28 -11.16 12.72
C ALA A 231 14.47 -11.87 12.07
N ARG A 232 14.38 -12.20 10.78
CA ARG A 232 15.49 -12.82 10.03
C ARG A 232 15.59 -12.28 8.62
N GLU A 233 16.80 -12.27 8.06
CA GLU A 233 16.99 -11.97 6.64
C GLU A 233 16.65 -13.21 5.79
N LEU A 234 15.75 -13.03 4.81
CA LEU A 234 15.35 -14.08 3.87
C LEU A 234 16.33 -14.20 2.70
N THR A 235 16.92 -13.07 2.30
CA THR A 235 17.87 -12.99 1.19
C THR A 235 19.28 -13.34 1.65
N LYS A 236 20.10 -13.89 0.76
CA LYS A 236 21.51 -14.21 1.05
C LYS A 236 22.42 -13.00 0.80
N PRO A 237 23.62 -12.96 1.43
CA PRO A 237 24.62 -11.96 1.12
C PRO A 237 24.92 -11.90 -0.39
N GLY A 238 24.90 -10.70 -0.96
CA GLY A 238 25.07 -10.47 -2.40
C GLY A 238 23.76 -10.31 -3.18
N ALA A 239 22.60 -10.58 -2.55
CA ALA A 239 21.30 -10.21 -3.09
C ALA A 239 21.21 -8.70 -3.39
N GLU A 240 20.61 -8.32 -4.52
CA GLU A 240 20.47 -6.91 -4.89
C GLU A 240 19.52 -6.16 -3.95
N LYS A 241 18.49 -6.85 -3.44
CA LYS A 241 17.54 -6.28 -2.49
C LYS A 241 17.48 -7.15 -1.27
N ARG A 242 17.55 -6.50 -0.10
CA ARG A 242 17.50 -7.16 1.19
C ARG A 242 16.04 -7.35 1.59
N THR A 243 15.66 -8.56 1.97
CA THR A 243 14.29 -8.87 2.41
C THR A 243 14.31 -9.49 3.78
N TYR A 244 13.55 -8.91 4.71
CA TYR A 244 13.45 -9.38 6.09
C TYR A 244 12.07 -9.99 6.35
N HIS A 245 12.06 -11.01 7.18
CA HIS A 245 10.88 -11.62 7.77
C HIS A 245 10.75 -11.19 9.23
N PHE A 246 9.54 -10.96 9.70
CA PHE A 246 9.24 -10.51 11.07
C PHE A 246 8.13 -11.34 11.67
N ASP A 247 8.35 -11.79 12.91
CA ASP A 247 7.35 -12.41 13.79
C ASP A 247 6.92 -11.37 14.82
N ILE A 248 5.64 -10.98 14.80
CA ILE A 248 5.10 -9.90 15.62
C ILE A 248 4.09 -10.49 16.60
N ASP A 249 4.27 -10.21 17.90
CA ASP A 249 3.39 -10.71 18.96
C ASP A 249 2.11 -9.87 19.03
N VAL A 250 0.98 -10.53 18.82
CA VAL A 250 -0.38 -9.96 18.90
C VAL A 250 -1.23 -10.69 19.95
N THR A 251 -0.58 -11.37 20.91
CA THR A 251 -1.27 -12.11 21.99
C THR A 251 -2.24 -11.22 22.76
N ASP A 252 -1.81 -10.00 23.08
CA ASP A 252 -2.60 -9.02 23.83
C ASP A 252 -3.18 -7.91 22.92
N TYR A 253 -3.26 -8.16 21.61
CA TYR A 253 -3.94 -7.26 20.68
C TYR A 253 -5.43 -7.14 21.05
N PRO A 254 -5.98 -5.92 21.16
CA PRO A 254 -7.34 -5.71 21.67
C PRO A 254 -8.38 -6.37 20.77
N ALA A 255 -9.40 -6.97 21.38
CA ALA A 255 -10.55 -7.47 20.64
C ALA A 255 -11.28 -6.29 19.98
N GLU A 256 -11.50 -6.39 18.68
CA GLU A 256 -12.23 -5.40 17.91
C GLU A 256 -13.70 -5.83 17.75
N GLY A 257 -14.60 -4.91 17.42
CA GLY A 257 -16.03 -5.21 17.32
C GLY A 257 -16.36 -6.18 16.18
N GLY A 258 -17.24 -7.15 16.46
CA GLY A 258 -17.50 -8.31 15.61
C GLY A 258 -16.39 -9.35 15.75
N ASP A 259 -16.68 -10.66 15.65
CA ASP A 259 -15.70 -11.77 15.81
C ASP A 259 -14.60 -11.76 14.73
N VAL A 260 -13.79 -10.72 14.75
CA VAL A 260 -12.96 -10.29 13.65
C VAL A 260 -11.51 -10.39 14.11
N ASP A 261 -10.76 -11.23 13.42
CA ASP A 261 -9.38 -11.52 13.75
C ASP A 261 -8.44 -11.34 12.54
N PHE A 262 -7.13 -11.52 12.76
CA PHE A 262 -6.14 -11.68 11.71
C PHE A 262 -6.43 -12.98 10.93
N VAL A 263 -6.47 -12.88 9.61
CA VAL A 263 -6.79 -13.99 8.71
C VAL A 263 -5.75 -14.10 7.60
N VAL A 264 -5.67 -15.28 6.98
CA VAL A 264 -4.89 -15.50 5.75
C VAL A 264 -5.30 -14.47 4.69
N GLY A 265 -4.31 -13.85 4.03
CA GLY A 265 -4.55 -12.78 3.06
C GLY A 265 -4.91 -11.43 3.69
N GLY A 266 -4.94 -11.34 5.02
CA GLY A 266 -5.06 -10.08 5.73
C GLY A 266 -3.82 -9.21 5.59
N ALA A 267 -3.92 -7.96 6.05
CA ALA A 267 -2.80 -7.02 6.09
C ALA A 267 -2.79 -6.24 7.41
N ILE A 268 -1.64 -5.66 7.74
CA ILE A 268 -1.49 -4.74 8.86
C ILE A 268 -1.02 -3.38 8.36
N GLY A 269 -1.46 -2.31 9.03
CA GLY A 269 -0.90 -0.98 8.86
C GLY A 269 0.15 -0.73 9.93
N ILE A 270 1.36 -0.35 9.53
CA ILE A 270 2.46 0.04 10.43
C ILE A 270 2.61 1.55 10.35
N CYS A 271 2.72 2.21 11.50
CA CYS A 271 3.01 3.64 11.60
C CYS A 271 4.52 3.83 11.74
N PRO A 272 5.32 4.01 10.68
CA PRO A 272 6.77 4.08 10.84
C PRO A 272 7.19 5.43 11.40
N GLN A 273 8.27 5.42 12.18
CA GLN A 273 8.96 6.64 12.59
C GLN A 273 10.00 7.05 11.53
N ASN A 274 10.11 8.34 11.22
CA ASN A 274 11.31 8.86 10.56
C ASN A 274 12.54 8.51 11.40
N SER A 275 13.69 8.26 10.76
CA SER A 275 14.93 7.98 11.48
C SER A 275 15.38 9.20 12.29
N ASP A 276 15.89 8.97 13.50
CA ASP A 276 16.32 10.04 14.40
C ASP A 276 17.40 10.92 13.75
N GLU A 277 18.27 10.33 12.93
CA GLU A 277 19.32 11.02 12.18
C GLU A 277 18.73 12.09 11.25
N VAL A 278 17.68 11.75 10.51
CA VAL A 278 17.01 12.67 9.56
C VAL A 278 16.25 13.76 10.31
N VAL A 279 15.61 13.41 11.43
CA VAL A 279 14.90 14.38 12.27
C VAL A 279 15.87 15.39 12.89
N ASP A 280 16.98 14.92 13.46
CA ASP A 280 18.02 15.77 14.03
C ASP A 280 18.70 16.62 12.96
N GLU A 281 18.87 16.09 11.75
CA GLU A 281 19.39 16.84 10.62
C GLU A 281 18.50 18.03 10.26
N VAL A 282 17.19 17.84 10.13
CA VAL A 282 16.25 18.95 9.87
C VAL A 282 16.34 19.99 10.98
N PHE A 283 16.40 19.57 12.24
CA PHE A 283 16.57 20.52 13.35
C PHE A 283 17.88 21.29 13.27
N ASN A 284 18.98 20.64 12.88
CA ASN A 284 20.27 21.29 12.73
C ASN A 284 20.26 22.28 11.57
N LEU A 285 19.69 21.92 10.43
CA LEU A 285 19.61 22.77 9.23
C LEU A 285 18.74 24.02 9.46
N LEU A 286 17.69 23.91 10.28
CA LEU A 286 16.84 25.03 10.72
C LEU A 286 17.37 25.76 11.96
N SER A 287 18.58 25.42 12.42
CA SER A 287 19.22 26.02 13.61
C SER A 287 18.39 25.96 14.90
N ILE A 288 17.61 24.88 15.08
CA ILE A 288 16.72 24.71 16.24
C ILE A 288 17.52 24.15 17.43
N PRO A 289 17.60 24.87 18.57
CA PRO A 289 18.41 24.45 19.70
C PRO A 289 17.98 23.09 20.28
N LYS A 290 18.95 22.23 20.64
CA LYS A 290 18.67 20.89 21.22
C LYS A 290 17.73 20.95 22.43
N MET A 291 17.90 21.95 23.28
CA MET A 291 17.12 22.14 24.51
C MET A 291 15.61 22.33 24.29
N VAL A 292 15.15 22.69 23.08
CA VAL A 292 13.72 22.92 22.78
C VAL A 292 13.07 21.85 21.92
N ARG A 293 13.85 20.89 21.37
CA ARG A 293 13.36 19.85 20.45
C ARG A 293 12.36 18.91 21.13
N ASP A 294 12.70 18.51 22.35
CA ASP A 294 11.96 17.54 23.17
C ASP A 294 11.12 18.20 24.27
N ARG A 295 11.15 19.54 24.37
CA ARG A 295 10.27 20.26 25.31
C ARG A 295 8.83 20.24 24.80
N LYS A 296 7.90 19.96 25.71
CA LYS A 296 6.47 20.06 25.45
C LYS A 296 6.10 21.45 24.93
N VAL A 297 5.22 21.48 23.94
CA VAL A 297 4.69 22.67 23.30
C VAL A 297 3.24 22.44 22.92
N MET A 298 2.43 23.49 22.93
CA MET A 298 1.11 23.45 22.31
C MET A 298 1.26 23.72 20.82
N VAL A 299 0.85 22.77 19.99
CA VAL A 299 0.72 22.96 18.55
C VAL A 299 -0.72 23.31 18.23
N ASN A 300 -0.93 24.44 17.54
CA ASN A 300 -2.24 24.89 17.10
C ASN A 300 -2.31 24.85 15.59
N THR A 301 -3.43 24.36 15.06
CA THR A 301 -3.72 24.30 13.63
C THR A 301 -5.00 25.09 13.33
N THR A 302 -5.01 25.86 12.24
CA THR A 302 -6.18 26.66 11.84
C THR A 302 -7.23 25.84 11.09
N ASN A 303 -6.80 24.84 10.33
CA ASN A 303 -7.66 23.96 9.52
C ASN A 303 -6.92 22.65 9.15
N GLY A 304 -7.57 21.82 8.34
CA GLY A 304 -6.97 20.61 7.77
C GLY A 304 -7.03 19.40 8.70
N ARG A 305 -6.35 18.31 8.31
CA ARG A 305 -6.26 17.07 9.10
C ARG A 305 -4.97 16.97 9.92
N TRP A 306 -3.89 17.54 9.41
CA TRP A 306 -2.59 17.52 10.07
C TRP A 306 -2.69 18.08 11.50
N PRO A 307 -2.00 17.51 12.51
CA PRO A 307 -1.02 16.42 12.43
C PRO A 307 -1.61 14.99 12.49
N THR A 308 -2.93 14.82 12.37
CA THR A 308 -3.57 13.50 12.39
C THR A 308 -3.61 12.90 10.98
N VAL A 309 -3.60 11.57 10.88
CA VAL A 309 -3.65 10.87 9.59
C VAL A 309 -5.09 10.76 9.08
N TRP A 310 -6.02 10.27 9.91
CA TRP A 310 -7.42 10.00 9.52
C TRP A 310 -8.48 10.71 10.39
N GLY A 311 -8.24 11.97 10.77
CA GLY A 311 -9.21 12.77 11.54
C GLY A 311 -9.99 13.78 10.70
N ASP A 312 -11.04 14.37 11.28
CA ASP A 312 -11.86 15.41 10.63
C ASP A 312 -11.04 16.63 10.19
N GLU A 313 -11.49 17.35 9.17
CA GLU A 313 -10.90 18.64 8.80
C GLU A 313 -11.36 19.75 9.76
N LYS A 314 -10.54 20.04 10.77
CA LYS A 314 -10.86 21.04 11.81
C LYS A 314 -9.61 21.66 12.44
N ALA A 315 -9.78 22.82 13.06
CA ALA A 315 -8.75 23.39 13.92
C ALA A 315 -8.48 22.47 15.12
N ARG A 316 -7.23 22.43 15.58
CA ARG A 316 -6.80 21.60 16.71
C ARG A 316 -5.82 22.35 17.60
N SER A 317 -5.83 22.03 18.89
CA SER A 317 -4.80 22.41 19.86
C SER A 317 -4.33 21.15 20.57
N LEU A 318 -3.07 20.78 20.40
CA LEU A 318 -2.52 19.49 20.86
C LEU A 318 -1.23 19.71 21.65
N LEU A 319 -1.05 18.91 22.71
CA LEU A 319 0.19 18.88 23.49
C LEU A 319 1.14 17.83 22.88
N THR A 320 2.34 18.25 22.49
CA THR A 320 3.35 17.37 21.85
C THR A 320 4.75 17.97 21.97
N THR A 321 5.76 17.39 21.32
CA THR A 321 7.09 17.98 21.15
C THR A 321 7.36 18.27 19.68
N ARG A 322 8.36 19.12 19.41
CA ARG A 322 8.79 19.37 18.02
C ARG A 322 9.35 18.09 17.40
N ARG A 323 10.06 17.27 18.18
CA ARG A 323 10.59 15.98 17.74
C ARG A 323 9.47 15.06 17.29
N GLU A 324 8.39 14.94 18.05
CA GLU A 324 7.26 14.08 17.69
C GLU A 324 6.61 14.49 16.36
N LEU A 325 6.48 15.79 16.11
CA LEU A 325 5.92 16.31 14.85
C LEU A 325 6.75 15.87 13.64
N LEU A 326 8.08 15.97 13.71
CA LEU A 326 8.96 15.49 12.64
C LEU A 326 9.14 13.97 12.60
N SER A 327 9.00 13.29 13.74
CA SER A 327 9.23 11.84 13.83
C SER A 327 8.02 11.04 13.33
N TRP A 328 6.80 11.51 13.63
CA TRP A 328 5.57 10.74 13.47
C TRP A 328 4.52 11.41 12.57
N CYS A 329 4.59 12.73 12.36
CA CYS A 329 3.47 13.47 11.76
C CYS A 329 3.79 14.02 10.36
N SER A 330 5.05 14.35 10.08
CA SER A 330 5.46 14.98 8.82
C SER A 330 6.38 14.09 8.01
N ASP A 331 6.09 13.94 6.73
CA ASP A 331 6.92 13.21 5.79
C ASP A 331 8.10 14.07 5.32
N LEU A 332 9.30 13.51 5.40
CA LEU A 332 10.55 14.23 5.09
C LEU A 332 11.23 13.74 3.81
N GLN A 333 10.76 12.63 3.21
CA GLN A 333 11.56 11.96 2.17
C GLN A 333 10.80 11.04 1.19
N SER A 334 9.50 10.80 1.40
CA SER A 334 8.70 9.85 0.62
C SER A 334 7.93 10.49 -0.53
N TYR A 335 7.87 11.82 -0.63
CA TYR A 335 7.12 12.52 -1.67
C TYR A 335 8.00 13.50 -2.44
N PRO A 336 7.77 13.67 -3.75
CA PRO A 336 8.47 14.67 -4.53
C PRO A 336 8.04 16.08 -4.11
N PRO A 337 8.93 17.08 -4.20
CA PRO A 337 8.67 18.42 -3.71
C PRO A 337 7.53 19.13 -4.45
N THR A 338 6.86 20.05 -3.76
CA THR A 338 5.78 20.88 -4.29
C THR A 338 6.27 22.30 -4.58
N LYS A 339 5.58 23.07 -5.43
CA LYS A 339 5.95 24.49 -5.63
C LYS A 339 5.84 25.32 -4.34
N GLN A 340 5.00 24.90 -3.39
CA GLN A 340 4.81 25.59 -2.11
C GLN A 340 6.08 25.55 -1.25
N ILE A 341 6.82 24.43 -1.23
CA ILE A 341 8.07 24.37 -0.46
C ILE A 341 9.14 25.30 -1.05
N PHE A 342 9.28 25.36 -2.37
CA PHE A 342 10.20 26.30 -3.01
C PHE A 342 9.81 27.76 -2.76
N ARG A 343 8.50 28.07 -2.83
CA ARG A 343 8.01 29.41 -2.54
C ARG A 343 8.25 29.81 -1.07
N LEU A 344 8.05 28.90 -0.12
CA LEU A 344 8.33 29.15 1.29
C LEU A 344 9.82 29.37 1.53
N LEU A 345 10.69 28.51 0.99
CA LEU A 345 12.13 28.67 1.12
C LEU A 345 12.61 29.99 0.53
N ALA A 346 12.05 30.41 -0.62
CA ALA A 346 12.38 31.70 -1.23
C ALA A 346 12.07 32.91 -0.35
N GLU A 347 11.01 32.83 0.46
CA GLU A 347 10.62 33.89 1.39
C GLU A 347 11.71 34.13 2.44
N TYR A 348 12.24 33.02 2.96
CA TYR A 348 13.20 32.99 4.06
C TYR A 348 14.67 32.83 3.61
N ALA A 349 14.94 32.92 2.30
CA ALA A 349 16.28 32.91 1.74
C ALA A 349 16.92 34.31 1.83
N THR A 350 18.03 34.39 2.55
CA THR A 350 18.81 35.65 2.69
C THR A 350 19.78 35.87 1.53
N ASN A 351 20.27 34.80 0.90
CA ASN A 351 21.09 34.90 -0.30
C ASN A 351 20.21 35.21 -1.52
N ARG A 352 20.57 36.28 -2.26
CA ARG A 352 19.80 36.75 -3.43
C ARG A 352 19.77 35.74 -4.57
N ASP A 353 20.86 35.02 -4.81
CA ASP A 353 20.95 33.99 -5.84
C ASP A 353 20.05 32.79 -5.51
N GLU A 354 20.17 32.26 -4.29
CA GLU A 354 19.30 31.17 -3.80
C GLU A 354 17.83 31.55 -3.88
N LYS A 355 17.48 32.76 -3.41
CA LYS A 355 16.12 33.30 -3.51
C LYS A 355 15.63 33.33 -4.95
N LYS A 356 16.46 33.79 -5.90
CA LYS A 356 16.08 33.84 -7.33
C LYS A 356 15.84 32.44 -7.91
N ILE A 357 16.67 31.46 -7.56
CA ILE A 357 16.48 30.05 -7.99
C ILE A 357 15.18 29.48 -7.43
N LEU A 358 14.91 29.67 -6.14
CA LEU A 358 13.70 29.18 -5.49
C LEU A 358 12.43 29.85 -6.05
N MET A 359 12.50 31.14 -6.37
CA MET A 359 11.42 31.86 -7.08
C MET A 359 11.23 31.32 -8.51
N PHE A 360 12.32 30.98 -9.21
CA PHE A 360 12.25 30.34 -10.53
C PHE A 360 11.54 28.99 -10.46
N LEU A 361 11.93 28.11 -9.54
CA LEU A 361 11.30 26.78 -9.35
C LEU A 361 9.81 26.85 -8.99
N SER A 362 9.35 27.97 -8.41
CA SER A 362 7.94 28.21 -8.08
C SER A 362 7.17 29.01 -9.14
N SER A 363 7.79 29.37 -10.27
CA SER A 363 7.22 30.16 -11.38
C SER A 363 6.74 29.32 -12.57
N ALA A 364 6.21 29.97 -13.61
CA ALA A 364 5.94 29.33 -14.91
C ALA A 364 7.24 29.01 -15.68
N GLN A 365 8.26 29.87 -15.58
CA GLN A 365 9.53 29.71 -16.31
C GLN A 365 10.33 28.52 -15.79
N GLY A 366 10.24 28.21 -14.50
CA GLY A 366 10.89 27.05 -13.90
C GLY A 366 10.11 25.74 -13.99
N GLN A 367 9.01 25.69 -14.77
CA GLN A 367 8.16 24.50 -14.85
C GLN A 367 8.91 23.24 -15.28
N GLY A 368 9.83 23.35 -16.25
CA GLY A 368 10.66 22.21 -16.70
C GLY A 368 11.53 21.66 -15.57
N ALA A 369 12.38 22.52 -14.99
CA ALA A 369 13.24 22.13 -13.87
C ALA A 369 12.45 21.61 -12.64
N PHE A 370 11.26 22.14 -12.39
CA PHE A 370 10.36 21.64 -11.35
C PHE A 370 9.81 20.24 -11.69
N CYS A 371 9.43 19.98 -12.94
CA CYS A 371 8.99 18.66 -13.39
C CYS A 371 10.11 17.63 -13.28
N ASP A 372 11.34 17.99 -13.66
CA ASP A 372 12.51 17.10 -13.59
C ASP A 372 12.77 16.59 -12.16
N LEU A 373 12.62 17.47 -11.16
CA LEU A 373 12.71 17.12 -9.74
C LEU A 373 11.62 16.15 -9.26
N ARG A 374 10.54 15.99 -10.03
CA ARG A 374 9.40 15.13 -9.69
C ARG A 374 9.37 13.83 -10.48
N THR A 375 10.08 13.76 -11.60
CA THR A 375 10.18 12.55 -12.42
C THR A 375 11.27 11.60 -11.93
N GLY A 376 12.27 12.12 -11.20
CA GLY A 376 13.34 11.32 -10.61
C GLY A 376 13.03 10.81 -9.19
N GLN A 377 14.09 10.41 -8.50
CA GLN A 377 14.01 10.03 -7.09
C GLN A 377 13.61 11.22 -6.24
N HIS A 378 12.75 10.98 -5.24
CA HIS A 378 12.13 12.06 -4.48
C HIS A 378 13.16 12.86 -3.69
N THR A 379 13.33 14.14 -4.01
CA THR A 379 14.19 15.04 -3.24
C THR A 379 13.70 15.15 -1.80
N THR A 380 14.60 14.95 -0.84
CA THR A 380 14.23 14.99 0.59
C THR A 380 14.19 16.42 1.12
N VAL A 381 13.42 16.66 2.18
CA VAL A 381 13.40 17.96 2.88
C VAL A 381 14.81 18.36 3.37
N PRO A 382 15.58 17.48 4.02
CA PRO A 382 16.96 17.80 4.39
C PRO A 382 17.88 18.11 3.20
N GLN A 383 17.72 17.43 2.06
CA GLN A 383 18.46 17.74 0.83
C GLN A 383 18.14 19.16 0.33
N LEU A 384 16.87 19.56 0.32
CA LEU A 384 16.47 20.92 -0.08
C LEU A 384 17.04 21.99 0.85
N LEU A 385 16.94 21.78 2.16
CA LEU A 385 17.51 22.71 3.15
C LEU A 385 19.04 22.79 3.05
N SER A 386 19.71 21.68 2.74
CA SER A 386 21.16 21.65 2.49
C SER A 386 21.54 22.32 1.17
N ALA A 387 20.72 22.19 0.13
CA ALA A 387 20.94 22.80 -1.19
C ALA A 387 20.84 24.33 -1.14
N PHE A 388 19.94 24.86 -0.29
CA PHE A 388 19.67 26.28 -0.11
C PHE A 388 19.90 26.71 1.35
N PRO A 389 21.16 26.74 1.82
CA PRO A 389 21.47 26.94 3.23
C PRO A 389 21.06 28.32 3.78
N SER A 390 20.90 29.33 2.92
CA SER A 390 20.45 30.66 3.32
C SER A 390 18.95 30.74 3.62
N ALA A 391 18.19 29.71 3.21
CA ALA A 391 16.75 29.59 3.45
C ALA A 391 16.48 29.02 4.85
N GLN A 392 15.99 29.86 5.75
CA GLN A 392 15.76 29.51 7.16
C GLN A 392 14.29 29.71 7.56
N PRO A 393 13.35 28.90 7.02
CA PRO A 393 11.94 29.03 7.37
C PRO A 393 11.69 28.62 8.83
N PRO A 394 10.77 29.30 9.55
CA PRO A 394 10.31 28.84 10.85
C PRO A 394 9.73 27.42 10.77
N LEU A 395 10.02 26.58 11.77
CA LEU A 395 9.56 25.18 11.78
C LEU A 395 8.04 25.05 11.64
N ASP A 396 7.28 25.86 12.37
CA ASP A 396 5.80 25.83 12.30
C ASP A 396 5.29 26.17 10.89
N TYR A 397 5.93 27.11 10.20
CA TYR A 397 5.58 27.41 8.82
C TYR A 397 5.97 26.28 7.85
N LEU A 398 7.13 25.65 8.04
CA LEU A 398 7.50 24.47 7.27
C LEU A 398 6.49 23.33 7.47
N LEU A 399 6.10 23.04 8.73
CA LEU A 399 5.09 22.03 9.06
C LEU A 399 3.73 22.30 8.43
N SER A 400 3.39 23.57 8.15
CA SER A 400 2.13 23.95 7.49
C SER A 400 2.01 23.43 6.05
N ILE A 401 3.12 23.06 5.41
CA ILE A 401 3.15 22.65 3.99
C ILE A 401 3.71 21.24 3.77
N LEU A 402 4.29 20.61 4.79
CA LEU A 402 4.80 19.24 4.67
C LEU A 402 3.62 18.27 4.57
N ASN A 403 3.81 17.20 3.80
CA ASN A 403 2.85 16.11 3.73
C ASN A 403 2.79 15.37 5.07
N THR A 404 1.64 14.80 5.39
CA THR A 404 1.48 13.91 6.54
C THR A 404 2.28 12.63 6.34
N LEU A 405 2.93 12.13 7.39
CA LEU A 405 3.59 10.83 7.37
C LEU A 405 2.53 9.71 7.43
N MET A 406 2.35 9.00 6.31
CA MET A 406 1.33 7.95 6.19
C MET A 406 1.79 6.60 6.77
N PRO A 407 0.92 5.79 7.37
CA PRO A 407 1.22 4.39 7.65
C PRO A 407 1.48 3.57 6.38
N ARG A 408 2.23 2.48 6.52
CA ARG A 408 2.59 1.55 5.44
C ARG A 408 1.93 0.21 5.68
N PHE A 409 1.29 -0.34 4.65
CA PHE A 409 0.57 -1.60 4.73
C PHE A 409 1.44 -2.78 4.29
N TYR A 410 1.31 -3.90 4.98
CA TYR A 410 2.03 -5.15 4.71
C TYR A 410 1.09 -6.33 4.82
N SER A 411 1.09 -7.20 3.82
CA SER A 411 0.28 -8.42 3.78
C SER A 411 0.85 -9.47 4.74
N LEU A 412 -0.02 -10.18 5.43
CA LEU A 412 0.35 -11.28 6.32
C LEU A 412 0.91 -12.45 5.52
N SER A 413 2.00 -13.03 5.99
CA SER A 413 2.76 -14.07 5.28
C SER A 413 2.61 -15.48 5.86
N GLN A 414 1.59 -15.68 6.71
CA GLN A 414 1.31 -16.96 7.36
C GLN A 414 -0.20 -17.11 7.60
N ASP A 415 -0.65 -18.25 8.10
CA ASP A 415 -2.02 -18.44 8.62
C ASP A 415 -2.07 -18.13 10.13
N PRO A 416 -2.61 -16.97 10.55
CA PRO A 416 -2.63 -16.55 11.96
C PRO A 416 -3.23 -17.57 12.92
N LEU A 417 -4.14 -18.42 12.44
CA LEU A 417 -4.79 -19.46 13.24
C LEU A 417 -3.84 -20.59 13.63
N ILE A 418 -2.70 -20.75 12.95
CA ILE A 418 -1.69 -21.78 13.27
C ILE A 418 -0.78 -21.33 14.41
N SER A 419 -0.61 -20.02 14.58
CA SER A 419 0.36 -19.46 15.53
C SER A 419 0.12 -19.89 16.98
N CYS A 420 -1.12 -20.22 17.35
CA CYS A 420 -1.46 -20.70 18.69
C CYS A 420 -0.91 -22.09 19.06
N ASN A 421 -0.24 -22.78 18.15
CA ASN A 421 0.46 -24.02 18.46
C ASN A 421 1.73 -23.80 19.31
N ILE A 422 2.25 -22.57 19.34
CA ILE A 422 3.41 -22.20 20.17
C ILE A 422 2.90 -21.83 21.57
N ARG A 423 3.05 -22.77 22.50
CA ARG A 423 2.74 -22.54 23.93
C ARG A 423 3.98 -22.00 24.63
N ASP A 424 3.82 -20.95 25.41
CA ASP A 424 4.88 -20.56 26.33
C ASP A 424 5.07 -21.65 27.41
N GLY A 425 6.19 -21.61 28.13
CA GLY A 425 6.46 -22.54 29.26
C GLY A 425 5.45 -22.45 30.42
N LYS A 426 4.43 -21.59 30.31
CA LYS A 426 3.35 -21.36 31.27
C LYS A 426 1.96 -21.72 30.72
N GLY A 427 1.86 -22.26 29.51
CA GLY A 427 0.61 -22.71 28.88
C GLY A 427 -0.25 -21.64 28.19
N LYS A 428 0.18 -20.36 28.11
CA LYS A 428 -0.50 -19.33 27.32
C LYS A 428 -0.13 -19.51 25.84
N CYS A 429 -1.13 -19.55 24.96
CA CYS A 429 -0.88 -19.47 23.51
C CYS A 429 -0.26 -18.10 23.21
N LYS A 430 0.90 -18.08 22.56
CA LYS A 430 1.43 -16.87 21.92
C LYS A 430 0.85 -16.76 20.52
N ARG A 431 0.20 -15.64 20.22
CA ARG A 431 -0.36 -15.36 18.89
C ARG A 431 0.64 -14.51 18.13
N LEU A 432 1.23 -15.08 17.10
CA LEU A 432 2.20 -14.40 16.24
C LEU A 432 1.56 -14.12 14.89
N ILE A 433 1.84 -12.96 14.32
CA ILE A 433 1.62 -12.68 12.90
C ILE A 433 2.95 -12.47 12.21
N GLU A 434 3.04 -12.86 10.94
CA GLU A 434 4.31 -12.83 10.21
C GLU A 434 4.17 -11.93 8.99
N ILE A 435 5.18 -11.11 8.70
CA ILE A 435 5.25 -10.31 7.47
C ILE A 435 6.63 -10.44 6.80
N ALA A 436 6.67 -10.15 5.50
CA ALA A 436 7.92 -10.01 4.75
C ALA A 436 8.06 -8.60 4.20
N VAL A 437 9.27 -8.06 4.24
CA VAL A 437 9.56 -6.68 3.86
C VAL A 437 10.85 -6.61 3.06
N THR A 438 10.75 -6.25 1.79
CA THR A 438 11.93 -5.85 1.00
C THR A 438 12.28 -4.41 1.30
N VAL A 439 13.55 -4.16 1.65
CA VAL A 439 14.06 -2.82 1.89
C VAL A 439 14.05 -2.04 0.58
N HIS A 440 13.37 -0.90 0.60
CA HIS A 440 13.38 0.04 -0.52
C HIS A 440 14.57 0.96 -0.36
N GLU A 441 15.41 1.05 -1.39
CA GLU A 441 16.59 1.90 -1.42
C GLU A 441 16.55 2.86 -2.60
N ALA A 442 17.08 4.05 -2.37
CA ALA A 442 17.35 5.03 -3.41
C ALA A 442 18.74 5.64 -3.15
N PRO A 443 19.52 5.98 -4.18
CA PRO A 443 20.69 6.84 -4.06
C PRO A 443 20.50 8.03 -3.12
N ASP A 444 21.50 8.25 -2.28
CA ASP A 444 21.59 9.44 -1.42
C ASP A 444 22.52 10.47 -2.08
N TRP A 445 22.18 11.75 -2.00
CA TRP A 445 23.01 12.85 -2.50
C TRP A 445 24.36 12.95 -1.76
N ARG A 446 24.47 12.34 -0.58
CA ARG A 446 25.71 12.21 0.19
C ARG A 446 26.64 11.11 -0.31
N GLY A 447 26.17 10.30 -1.25
CA GLY A 447 26.79 9.03 -1.65
C GLY A 447 26.16 7.85 -0.89
N GLY A 448 26.24 6.67 -1.49
CA GLY A 448 25.55 5.48 -0.99
C GLY A 448 24.04 5.51 -1.24
N ASN A 449 23.30 4.74 -0.44
CA ASN A 449 21.86 4.60 -0.56
C ASN A 449 21.17 5.01 0.74
N ARG A 450 20.00 5.64 0.61
CA ARG A 450 19.03 5.85 1.69
C ARG A 450 17.87 4.87 1.56
N THR A 451 17.26 4.55 2.70
CA THR A 451 16.13 3.62 2.77
C THR A 451 14.80 4.37 2.75
N GLY A 452 13.74 3.74 2.24
CA GLY A 452 12.36 4.22 2.43
C GLY A 452 11.98 4.33 3.91
N VAL A 453 11.03 5.20 4.27
CA VAL A 453 10.66 5.42 5.67
C VAL A 453 10.14 4.15 6.34
N GLY A 454 9.18 3.46 5.71
CA GLY A 454 8.55 2.26 6.27
C GLY A 454 9.49 1.06 6.33
N SER A 455 10.07 0.69 5.19
CA SER A 455 10.95 -0.48 5.11
C SER A 455 12.28 -0.25 5.82
N GLY A 456 12.84 0.97 5.79
CA GLY A 456 14.02 1.34 6.56
C GLY A 456 13.77 1.37 8.07
N PHE A 457 12.57 1.76 8.53
CA PHE A 457 12.19 1.62 9.94
C PHE A 457 12.23 0.16 10.40
N LEU A 458 11.63 -0.74 9.61
CA LEU A 458 11.62 -2.17 9.92
C LEU A 458 13.01 -2.81 9.81
N GLU A 459 13.81 -2.40 8.84
CA GLU A 459 15.21 -2.82 8.72
C GLU A 459 16.03 -2.46 9.97
N ARG A 460 15.88 -1.23 10.49
CA ARG A 460 16.56 -0.82 11.73
C ARG A 460 16.14 -1.70 12.91
N LYS A 461 14.86 -2.05 13.01
CA LYS A 461 14.36 -2.99 14.04
C LYS A 461 14.93 -4.39 13.88
N ALA A 462 14.95 -4.93 12.66
CA ALA A 462 15.56 -6.23 12.36
C ALA A 462 17.05 -6.26 12.73
N LYS A 463 17.81 -5.23 12.33
CA LYS A 463 19.24 -5.13 12.63
C LYS A 463 19.52 -5.03 14.13
N GLN A 464 18.70 -4.29 14.88
CA GLN A 464 18.83 -4.22 16.34
C GLN A 464 18.67 -5.60 16.99
N LEU A 465 17.65 -6.36 16.55
CA LEU A 465 17.39 -7.71 17.03
C LEU A 465 18.51 -8.67 16.65
N LEU A 466 18.89 -8.74 15.37
CA LEU A 466 19.94 -9.61 14.86
C LEU A 466 21.31 -9.33 15.48
N HIS A 467 21.63 -8.05 15.73
CA HIS A 467 22.88 -7.67 16.40
C HIS A 467 22.90 -8.14 17.85
N ALA A 468 21.79 -8.02 18.57
CA ALA A 468 21.67 -8.51 19.95
C ALA A 468 21.76 -10.04 20.02
N GLU A 469 21.11 -10.76 19.09
CA GLU A 469 21.23 -12.21 18.97
C GLU A 469 22.68 -12.65 18.73
N GLN A 470 23.43 -11.94 17.87
CA GLN A 470 24.84 -12.20 17.62
C GLN A 470 25.72 -12.01 18.87
N LEU A 471 25.35 -11.10 19.76
CA LEU A 471 26.02 -10.88 21.04
C LEU A 471 25.59 -11.87 22.14
N GLY A 472 24.57 -12.68 21.87
CA GLY A 472 23.98 -13.59 22.86
C GLY A 472 23.09 -12.91 23.89
N ASP A 473 22.64 -11.68 23.61
CA ASP A 473 21.72 -10.94 24.47
C ASP A 473 20.31 -11.56 24.42
N ASP A 474 19.57 -11.48 25.52
CA ASP A 474 18.17 -11.89 25.53
C ASP A 474 17.33 -10.90 24.71
N ILE A 475 16.77 -11.36 23.60
CA ILE A 475 15.89 -10.58 22.70
C ILE A 475 14.75 -9.93 23.48
N SER A 476 14.23 -10.62 24.49
CA SER A 476 13.12 -10.14 25.33
C SER A 476 13.49 -8.88 26.11
N SER A 477 14.79 -8.67 26.40
CA SER A 477 15.29 -7.52 27.13
C SER A 477 15.37 -6.24 26.29
N LEU A 478 15.42 -6.35 24.96
CA LEU A 478 15.51 -5.20 24.04
C LEU A 478 14.24 -4.36 24.01
N ASN A 479 13.11 -4.93 24.46
CA ASN A 479 11.81 -4.26 24.51
C ASN A 479 11.44 -3.60 23.17
N LEU A 480 11.73 -4.25 22.04
CA LEU A 480 11.46 -3.73 20.70
C LEU A 480 9.99 -3.88 20.33
N HIS A 481 9.40 -2.80 19.82
CA HIS A 481 8.00 -2.78 19.41
C HIS A 481 7.81 -2.18 18.02
N ILE A 482 6.73 -2.61 17.37
CA ILE A 482 6.24 -2.11 16.09
C ILE A 482 4.87 -1.49 16.33
N PRO A 483 4.72 -0.16 16.18
CA PRO A 483 3.41 0.50 16.26
C PRO A 483 2.61 0.14 15.00
N MET A 484 1.55 -0.62 15.19
CA MET A 484 0.74 -1.17 14.12
C MET A 484 -0.76 -1.17 14.47
N PHE A 485 -1.59 -1.37 13.47
CA PHE A 485 -3.02 -1.62 13.63
C PHE A 485 -3.44 -2.64 12.57
N ARG A 486 -4.50 -3.38 12.84
CA ARG A 486 -5.04 -4.32 11.86
C ARG A 486 -5.56 -3.54 10.64
N GLY A 487 -5.18 -3.98 9.45
CA GLY A 487 -5.63 -3.33 8.21
C GLY A 487 -7.15 -3.40 8.07
N LEU A 488 -7.73 -2.42 7.37
CA LEU A 488 -9.14 -2.44 6.99
C LEU A 488 -9.44 -3.77 6.29
N MET A 489 -10.49 -4.48 6.73
CA MET A 489 -10.88 -5.83 6.30
C MET A 489 -11.27 -5.98 4.82
N SER A 490 -10.94 -5.01 3.97
CA SER A 490 -11.21 -5.04 2.54
C SER A 490 -10.02 -5.52 1.73
N ASN A 491 -9.09 -6.32 2.29
CA ASN A 491 -8.11 -6.99 1.45
C ASN A 491 -8.84 -8.06 0.62
N PRO A 492 -8.90 -7.93 -0.74
CA PRO A 492 -9.56 -8.92 -1.57
C PRO A 492 -8.97 -10.32 -1.41
N LEU A 493 -7.66 -10.44 -1.10
CA LEU A 493 -7.00 -11.71 -0.80
C LEU A 493 -7.65 -12.42 0.39
N ALA A 494 -8.01 -11.70 1.45
CA ALA A 494 -8.66 -12.28 2.62
C ALA A 494 -10.14 -12.60 2.35
N ARG A 495 -10.86 -11.66 1.72
CA ARG A 495 -12.32 -11.76 1.53
C ARG A 495 -12.70 -12.89 0.57
N GLU A 496 -11.93 -13.02 -0.49
CA GLU A 496 -12.12 -14.06 -1.51
C GLU A 496 -11.11 -15.19 -1.32
N PHE A 497 -10.72 -15.52 -0.09
CA PHE A 497 -10.03 -16.78 0.16
C PHE A 497 -11.06 -17.88 0.37
N VAL A 498 -10.96 -18.97 -0.41
CA VAL A 498 -11.71 -20.21 -0.18
C VAL A 498 -10.73 -21.36 -0.08
N SER A 499 -10.99 -22.28 0.86
CA SER A 499 -10.11 -23.41 1.17
C SER A 499 -10.21 -24.57 0.18
N ASP A 500 -11.23 -24.59 -0.67
CA ASP A 500 -11.50 -25.62 -1.67
C ASP A 500 -11.29 -25.11 -3.10
N GLY A 501 -11.18 -26.04 -4.05
CA GLY A 501 -10.97 -25.73 -5.47
C GLY A 501 -9.52 -25.52 -5.91
N PRO A 502 -9.23 -25.53 -7.22
CA PRO A 502 -7.89 -25.33 -7.75
C PRO A 502 -7.48 -23.85 -7.66
N MET A 503 -6.22 -23.60 -7.29
CA MET A 503 -5.70 -22.25 -7.05
C MET A 503 -4.32 -22.04 -7.66
N LEU A 504 -4.17 -20.94 -8.42
CA LEU A 504 -2.89 -20.49 -8.96
C LEU A 504 -2.46 -19.18 -8.30
N LEU A 505 -1.26 -19.17 -7.73
CA LEU A 505 -0.68 -18.07 -6.95
C LEU A 505 0.56 -17.55 -7.68
N ILE A 506 0.50 -16.33 -8.22
CA ILE A 506 1.57 -15.75 -9.06
C ILE A 506 2.22 -14.59 -8.30
N GLY A 507 3.42 -14.80 -7.78
CA GLY A 507 4.10 -13.86 -6.89
C GLY A 507 5.52 -13.54 -7.35
N ALA A 508 5.89 -12.27 -7.47
CA ALA A 508 7.27 -11.88 -7.76
C ALA A 508 7.95 -11.21 -6.55
N GLY A 509 9.17 -11.66 -6.22
CA GLY A 509 9.92 -11.21 -5.05
C GLY A 509 9.10 -11.39 -3.77
N VAL A 510 9.00 -10.33 -2.96
CA VAL A 510 8.17 -10.32 -1.73
C VAL A 510 6.67 -10.51 -2.00
N GLY A 511 6.23 -10.45 -3.26
CA GLY A 511 4.88 -10.85 -3.70
C GLY A 511 4.46 -12.26 -3.30
N VAL A 512 5.42 -13.17 -3.05
CA VAL A 512 5.11 -14.52 -2.56
C VAL A 512 4.63 -14.56 -1.10
N ALA A 513 4.87 -13.48 -0.33
CA ALA A 513 4.61 -13.44 1.10
C ALA A 513 3.17 -13.81 1.47
N PRO A 514 2.11 -13.18 0.93
CA PRO A 514 0.73 -13.57 1.26
C PRO A 514 0.42 -15.03 0.91
N PHE A 515 0.99 -15.55 -0.17
CA PHE A 515 0.75 -16.91 -0.65
C PHE A 515 1.32 -18.00 0.26
N ARG A 516 2.33 -17.67 1.06
CA ARG A 516 2.86 -18.60 2.07
C ARG A 516 1.78 -19.05 3.05
N GLY A 517 0.95 -18.13 3.54
CA GLY A 517 -0.19 -18.47 4.41
C GLY A 517 -1.27 -19.30 3.71
N PHE A 518 -1.52 -19.01 2.43
CA PHE A 518 -2.51 -19.74 1.62
C PHE A 518 -2.08 -21.20 1.46
N VAL A 519 -0.82 -21.43 1.09
CA VAL A 519 -0.24 -22.76 0.92
C VAL A 519 -0.22 -23.52 2.24
N GLN A 520 0.21 -22.90 3.34
CA GLN A 520 0.18 -23.52 4.68
C GLN A 520 -1.24 -23.96 5.07
N ARG A 521 -2.25 -23.12 4.83
CA ARG A 521 -3.65 -23.45 5.10
C ARG A 521 -4.12 -24.63 4.25
N ARG A 522 -3.74 -24.67 2.97
CA ARG A 522 -4.12 -25.74 2.03
C ARG A 522 -3.43 -27.06 2.36
N LEU A 523 -2.13 -27.05 2.65
CA LEU A 523 -1.36 -28.27 2.93
C LEU A 523 -1.78 -28.98 4.23
N LYS A 524 -2.49 -28.30 5.14
CA LYS A 524 -3.13 -28.95 6.30
C LYS A 524 -4.26 -29.91 5.92
N SER A 525 -4.91 -29.68 4.79
CA SER A 525 -5.97 -30.55 4.28
C SER A 525 -5.33 -31.61 3.37
N ALA A 526 -5.40 -32.89 3.78
CA ALA A 526 -4.67 -34.01 3.16
C ALA A 526 -4.90 -34.22 1.65
N ASN A 527 -5.95 -33.62 1.06
CA ASN A 527 -6.32 -33.75 -0.36
C ASN A 527 -6.03 -32.50 -1.22
N CYS A 528 -5.31 -31.50 -0.69
CA CYS A 528 -5.21 -30.18 -1.33
C CYS A 528 -3.84 -29.86 -1.95
N ALA A 529 -2.81 -30.69 -1.76
CA ALA A 529 -1.47 -30.45 -2.32
C ALA A 529 -1.49 -30.37 -3.86
N ASN A 530 -2.28 -31.21 -4.53
CA ASN A 530 -2.42 -31.22 -5.99
C ASN A 530 -3.47 -30.21 -6.52
N LYS A 531 -3.84 -29.22 -5.70
CA LYS A 531 -4.85 -28.19 -6.02
C LYS A 531 -4.35 -26.77 -5.78
N VAL A 532 -3.06 -26.60 -5.47
CA VAL A 532 -2.44 -25.30 -5.27
C VAL A 532 -1.12 -25.25 -6.02
N TRP A 533 -0.93 -24.20 -6.81
CA TRP A 533 0.27 -23.97 -7.60
C TRP A 533 0.78 -22.55 -7.36
N VAL A 534 2.08 -22.41 -7.21
CA VAL A 534 2.76 -21.14 -6.97
C VAL A 534 3.79 -20.91 -8.07
N LEU A 535 3.67 -19.78 -8.78
CA LEU A 535 4.70 -19.28 -9.69
C LEU A 535 5.45 -18.16 -8.98
N GLN A 536 6.69 -18.43 -8.56
CA GLN A 536 7.53 -17.48 -7.84
C GLN A 536 8.58 -16.86 -8.76
N GLY A 537 8.46 -15.57 -9.07
CA GLY A 537 9.45 -14.82 -9.84
C GLY A 537 10.57 -14.25 -8.96
N ILE A 538 11.81 -14.58 -9.26
CA ILE A 538 13.00 -14.06 -8.55
C ILE A 538 14.13 -13.71 -9.53
N ARG A 539 15.22 -13.14 -9.02
CA ARG A 539 16.43 -12.88 -9.82
C ARG A 539 17.27 -14.13 -10.00
N ASP A 540 17.68 -14.69 -8.87
CA ASP A 540 18.60 -15.82 -8.74
C ASP A 540 18.16 -16.64 -7.52
N SER A 541 17.97 -17.96 -7.70
CA SER A 541 17.53 -18.86 -6.63
C SER A 541 18.53 -18.98 -5.48
N LEU A 542 19.83 -18.77 -5.74
CA LEU A 542 20.86 -18.85 -4.72
C LEU A 542 20.86 -17.63 -3.77
N LEU A 543 20.24 -16.52 -4.19
CA LEU A 543 20.29 -15.24 -3.47
C LEU A 543 18.93 -14.75 -2.98
N ASP A 544 17.92 -14.84 -3.84
CA ASP A 544 16.65 -14.13 -3.70
C ASP A 544 15.43 -15.07 -3.58
N GLU A 545 15.63 -16.39 -3.49
CA GLU A 545 14.53 -17.34 -3.27
C GLU A 545 13.99 -17.23 -1.84
N LEU A 546 12.88 -16.52 -1.70
CA LEU A 546 12.22 -16.36 -0.41
C LEU A 546 11.50 -17.67 -0.02
N TYR A 547 11.64 -18.05 1.24
CA TYR A 547 10.96 -19.20 1.86
C TYR A 547 11.25 -20.56 1.20
N SER A 548 12.47 -20.73 0.66
CA SER A 548 12.93 -22.03 0.15
C SER A 548 12.97 -23.09 1.25
N GLY A 549 12.42 -24.27 0.97
CA GLY A 549 12.40 -25.42 1.88
C GLY A 549 11.22 -25.47 2.86
N GLU A 550 10.35 -24.46 2.89
CA GLU A 550 9.31 -24.36 3.93
C GLU A 550 8.07 -25.23 3.67
N TRP A 551 7.91 -25.81 2.47
CA TRP A 551 6.77 -26.69 2.14
C TRP A 551 7.14 -28.18 2.09
N GLY A 552 8.38 -28.52 2.46
CA GLY A 552 8.85 -29.89 2.61
C GLY A 552 8.71 -30.71 1.33
N VAL A 553 8.20 -31.94 1.43
CA VAL A 553 8.09 -32.88 0.30
C VAL A 553 7.16 -32.42 -0.82
N HIS A 554 6.27 -31.44 -0.57
CA HIS A 554 5.34 -30.92 -1.55
C HIS A 554 5.89 -29.73 -2.33
N GLU A 555 7.08 -29.23 -1.98
CA GLU A 555 7.59 -27.97 -2.53
C GLU A 555 7.79 -28.00 -4.03
N GLU A 556 8.39 -29.07 -4.57
CA GLU A 556 8.62 -29.20 -6.01
C GLU A 556 7.30 -29.36 -6.81
N THR A 557 6.27 -29.92 -6.18
CA THR A 557 4.94 -30.09 -6.79
C THR A 557 4.14 -28.79 -6.79
N VAL A 558 4.24 -28.02 -5.70
CA VAL A 558 3.45 -26.80 -5.48
C VAL A 558 4.15 -25.57 -6.08
N LYS A 559 5.47 -25.47 -5.98
CA LYS A 559 6.23 -24.25 -6.28
C LYS A 559 7.06 -24.39 -7.55
N LYS A 560 6.82 -23.50 -8.50
CA LYS A 560 7.69 -23.26 -9.65
C LYS A 560 8.42 -21.95 -9.48
N VAL A 561 9.75 -22.02 -9.41
CA VAL A 561 10.63 -20.83 -9.37
C VAL A 561 11.01 -20.41 -10.78
N VAL A 562 10.84 -19.11 -11.08
CA VAL A 562 11.15 -18.48 -12.36
C VAL A 562 12.25 -17.45 -12.15
N GLN A 563 13.40 -17.64 -12.81
CA GLN A 563 14.60 -16.83 -12.60
C GLN A 563 14.83 -15.85 -13.76
N SER A 564 14.90 -14.56 -13.42
CA SER A 564 15.10 -13.50 -14.42
C SER A 564 16.55 -13.23 -14.80
N ARG A 565 17.53 -13.70 -13.99
CA ARG A 565 18.96 -13.42 -14.21
C ARG A 565 19.84 -14.66 -14.33
N SER A 566 19.22 -15.83 -14.41
CA SER A 566 19.90 -17.12 -14.58
C SER A 566 19.44 -17.78 -15.88
N GLY A 567 20.38 -18.44 -16.58
CA GLY A 567 20.12 -19.07 -17.88
C GLY A 567 19.66 -18.07 -18.95
N GLU A 568 18.59 -18.40 -19.67
CA GLU A 568 18.00 -17.51 -20.69
C GLU A 568 17.29 -16.29 -20.10
N GLY A 569 17.03 -16.26 -18.78
CA GLY A 569 16.29 -15.20 -18.10
C GLY A 569 14.80 -15.19 -18.48
N ARG A 570 13.93 -15.50 -17.52
CA ARG A 570 12.47 -15.52 -17.74
C ARG A 570 11.76 -14.81 -16.58
N TYR A 571 10.58 -14.30 -16.83
CA TYR A 571 9.69 -13.78 -15.81
C TYR A 571 8.42 -14.62 -15.71
N VAL A 572 7.62 -14.34 -14.68
CA VAL A 572 6.43 -15.13 -14.36
C VAL A 572 5.41 -15.11 -15.50
N GLN A 573 5.31 -14.03 -16.27
CA GLN A 573 4.37 -13.96 -17.39
C GLN A 573 4.74 -14.88 -18.57
N GLU A 574 6.01 -15.20 -18.78
CA GLU A 574 6.40 -16.23 -19.75
C GLU A 574 6.05 -17.62 -19.22
N GLU A 575 6.22 -17.87 -17.92
CA GLU A 575 5.85 -19.14 -17.31
C GLU A 575 4.33 -19.37 -17.30
N VAL A 576 3.53 -18.31 -17.13
CA VAL A 576 2.07 -18.35 -17.29
C VAL A 576 1.68 -18.84 -18.70
N ARG A 577 2.36 -18.36 -19.75
CA ARG A 577 2.12 -18.84 -21.12
C ARG A 577 2.58 -20.28 -21.32
N ASN A 578 3.74 -20.65 -20.76
CA ASN A 578 4.27 -22.02 -20.86
C ASN A 578 3.35 -23.03 -20.17
N GLN A 579 2.70 -22.64 -19.08
CA GLN A 579 1.76 -23.46 -18.32
C GLN A 579 0.29 -23.16 -18.67
N ALA A 580 0.01 -22.79 -19.93
CA ALA A 580 -1.33 -22.41 -20.38
C ALA A 580 -2.41 -23.46 -20.04
N ASP A 581 -2.10 -24.75 -20.15
CA ASP A 581 -3.03 -25.83 -19.78
C ASP A 581 -3.41 -25.81 -18.30
N LEU A 582 -2.44 -25.60 -17.40
CA LEU A 582 -2.69 -25.49 -15.96
C LEU A 582 -3.49 -24.22 -15.66
N VAL A 583 -3.08 -23.08 -16.21
CA VAL A 583 -3.75 -21.79 -16.01
C VAL A 583 -5.22 -21.90 -16.43
N TRP A 584 -5.47 -22.48 -17.61
CA TRP A 584 -6.82 -22.69 -18.12
C TRP A 584 -7.63 -23.67 -17.25
N PHE A 585 -7.03 -24.81 -16.88
CA PHE A 585 -7.65 -25.77 -15.97
C PHE A 585 -8.11 -25.12 -14.66
N VAL A 586 -7.25 -24.29 -14.05
CA VAL A 586 -7.57 -23.57 -12.82
C VAL A 586 -8.72 -22.60 -13.07
N ILE A 587 -8.59 -21.61 -13.96
CA ILE A 587 -9.59 -20.53 -14.07
C ILE A 587 -10.93 -20.97 -14.69
N ASN A 588 -10.92 -22.02 -15.49
CA ASN A 588 -12.13 -22.58 -16.10
C ASN A 588 -12.91 -23.50 -15.14
N SER A 589 -12.30 -23.89 -14.01
CA SER A 589 -13.02 -24.62 -12.95
C SER A 589 -14.03 -23.72 -12.25
N LEU A 590 -15.16 -24.29 -11.81
CA LEU A 590 -16.25 -23.55 -11.15
C LEU A 590 -15.77 -22.81 -9.88
N ASP A 591 -14.89 -23.44 -9.11
CA ASP A 591 -14.30 -22.95 -7.86
C ASP A 591 -12.84 -22.50 -8.02
N GLY A 592 -12.39 -22.33 -9.28
CA GLY A 592 -11.03 -21.95 -9.63
C GLY A 592 -10.68 -20.52 -9.28
N ARG A 593 -9.46 -20.30 -8.74
CA ARG A 593 -8.98 -18.96 -8.36
C ARG A 593 -7.56 -18.68 -8.81
N VAL A 594 -7.33 -17.46 -9.27
CA VAL A 594 -6.01 -16.94 -9.64
C VAL A 594 -5.72 -15.69 -8.81
N PHE A 595 -4.61 -15.70 -8.10
CA PHE A 595 -4.14 -14.57 -7.30
C PHE A 595 -2.78 -14.08 -7.81
N VAL A 596 -2.63 -12.76 -7.94
CA VAL A 596 -1.38 -12.12 -8.39
C VAL A 596 -0.94 -11.12 -7.34
N CYS A 597 0.32 -11.22 -6.90
CA CYS A 597 0.91 -10.30 -5.92
C CYS A 597 2.33 -9.85 -6.31
N GLY A 598 2.63 -8.56 -6.14
CA GLY A 598 3.93 -7.98 -6.43
C GLY A 598 3.83 -6.61 -7.11
N SER A 599 4.85 -6.23 -7.89
CA SER A 599 4.86 -4.91 -8.53
C SER A 599 3.76 -4.78 -9.58
N SER A 600 3.00 -3.67 -9.54
CA SER A 600 1.97 -3.40 -10.56
C SER A 600 2.59 -3.25 -11.94
N LYS A 601 3.68 -2.48 -12.02
CA LYS A 601 4.31 -2.13 -13.29
C LYS A 601 5.24 -3.25 -13.76
N GLY A 602 5.15 -3.59 -15.04
CA GLY A 602 5.94 -4.67 -15.64
C GLY A 602 5.43 -6.06 -15.27
N MET A 603 5.38 -6.41 -13.97
CA MET A 603 4.91 -7.74 -13.55
C MET A 603 3.39 -7.87 -13.65
N GLY A 604 2.62 -7.03 -12.97
CA GLY A 604 1.15 -7.11 -12.99
C GLY A 604 0.57 -6.97 -14.40
N GLU A 605 0.97 -5.93 -15.13
CA GLU A 605 0.59 -5.70 -16.53
C GLU A 605 0.99 -6.87 -17.45
N GLY A 606 2.21 -7.40 -17.25
CA GLY A 606 2.73 -8.51 -18.05
C GLY A 606 1.97 -9.82 -17.80
N VAL A 607 1.63 -10.11 -16.55
CA VAL A 607 0.83 -11.28 -16.16
C VAL A 607 -0.59 -11.15 -16.69
N GLU A 608 -1.23 -10.00 -16.57
CA GLU A 608 -2.58 -9.79 -17.12
C GLU A 608 -2.62 -10.01 -18.64
N ALA A 609 -1.63 -9.49 -19.38
CA ALA A 609 -1.50 -9.75 -20.80
C ALA A 609 -1.29 -11.25 -21.11
N ALA A 610 -0.46 -11.94 -20.33
CA ALA A 610 -0.24 -13.39 -20.49
C ALA A 610 -1.50 -14.21 -20.21
N LEU A 611 -2.29 -13.83 -19.20
CA LEU A 611 -3.57 -14.47 -18.88
C LEU A 611 -4.58 -14.30 -20.03
N VAL A 612 -4.64 -13.12 -20.65
CA VAL A 612 -5.44 -12.88 -21.86
C VAL A 612 -4.98 -13.79 -23.01
N ASP A 613 -3.67 -13.90 -23.24
CA ASP A 613 -3.11 -14.77 -24.28
C ASP A 613 -3.48 -16.26 -24.04
N VAL A 614 -3.46 -16.72 -22.78
CA VAL A 614 -3.89 -18.09 -22.41
C VAL A 614 -5.37 -18.31 -22.70
N ALA A 615 -6.24 -17.35 -22.32
CA ALA A 615 -7.68 -17.46 -22.57
C ALA A 615 -8.00 -17.48 -24.07
N MET A 616 -7.27 -16.70 -24.89
CA MET A 616 -7.39 -16.77 -26.35
C MET A 616 -6.98 -18.16 -26.87
N ALA A 617 -5.84 -18.67 -26.43
CA ALA A 617 -5.28 -19.93 -26.95
C ALA A 617 -6.06 -21.18 -26.50
N LYS A 618 -6.55 -21.21 -25.26
CA LYS A 618 -7.21 -22.40 -24.66
C LYS A 618 -8.73 -22.32 -24.66
N GLY A 619 -9.29 -21.11 -24.63
CA GLY A 619 -10.73 -20.87 -24.70
C GLY A 619 -11.26 -20.65 -26.12
N ASN A 620 -10.38 -20.59 -27.13
CA ASN A 620 -10.71 -20.24 -28.51
C ASN A 620 -11.47 -18.89 -28.60
N LEU A 621 -11.05 -17.93 -27.78
CA LEU A 621 -11.63 -16.59 -27.69
C LEU A 621 -10.79 -15.61 -28.52
N ASN A 622 -11.44 -14.60 -29.09
CA ASN A 622 -10.70 -13.44 -29.59
C ASN A 622 -10.20 -12.56 -28.43
N ARG A 623 -9.45 -11.49 -28.74
CA ARG A 623 -8.83 -10.65 -27.70
C ARG A 623 -9.85 -9.89 -26.87
N GLU A 624 -10.88 -9.32 -27.49
CA GLU A 624 -11.93 -8.60 -26.75
C GLU A 624 -12.71 -9.55 -25.83
N GLU A 625 -13.06 -10.74 -26.32
CA GLU A 625 -13.75 -11.80 -25.56
C GLU A 625 -12.90 -12.29 -24.38
N ALA A 626 -11.59 -12.49 -24.58
CA ALA A 626 -10.67 -12.89 -23.52
C ALA A 626 -10.53 -11.80 -22.45
N GLN A 627 -10.49 -10.53 -22.82
CA GLN A 627 -10.50 -9.41 -21.87
C GLN A 627 -11.82 -9.37 -21.08
N HIS A 628 -12.95 -9.55 -21.75
CA HIS A 628 -14.26 -9.59 -21.10
C HIS A 628 -14.39 -10.80 -20.17
N PHE A 629 -13.87 -11.97 -20.55
CA PHE A 629 -13.79 -13.16 -19.70
C PHE A 629 -13.04 -12.85 -18.39
N TRP A 630 -11.84 -12.26 -18.48
CA TRP A 630 -11.07 -11.92 -17.28
C TRP A 630 -11.72 -10.81 -16.45
N GLN A 631 -12.43 -9.87 -17.08
CA GLN A 631 -13.23 -8.89 -16.34
C GLN A 631 -14.34 -9.58 -15.54
N GLY A 632 -15.08 -10.51 -16.14
CA GLY A 632 -16.08 -11.32 -15.42
C GLY A 632 -15.46 -12.14 -14.27
N LYS A 633 -14.25 -12.66 -14.44
CA LYS A 633 -13.52 -13.36 -13.38
C LYS A 633 -13.09 -12.42 -12.24
N LYS A 634 -12.75 -11.15 -12.52
CA LYS A 634 -12.50 -10.14 -11.48
C LYS A 634 -13.77 -9.82 -10.71
N ASP A 635 -14.87 -9.58 -11.42
CA ASP A 635 -16.15 -9.22 -10.82
C ASP A 635 -16.71 -10.35 -9.94
N ALA A 636 -16.46 -11.61 -10.33
CA ALA A 636 -16.81 -12.80 -9.54
C ALA A 636 -15.83 -13.14 -8.40
N GLY A 637 -14.77 -12.35 -8.18
CA GLY A 637 -13.75 -12.63 -7.15
C GLY A 637 -12.87 -13.86 -7.41
N GLN A 638 -12.86 -14.38 -8.65
CA GLN A 638 -12.05 -15.53 -9.06
C GLN A 638 -10.65 -15.12 -9.54
N TYR A 639 -10.49 -13.89 -10.02
CA TYR A 639 -9.19 -13.30 -10.32
C TYR A 639 -8.94 -12.07 -9.46
N ILE A 640 -7.87 -12.10 -8.66
CA ILE A 640 -7.48 -10.98 -7.80
C ILE A 640 -6.02 -10.63 -8.04
N ALA A 641 -5.77 -9.35 -8.26
CA ALA A 641 -4.43 -8.80 -8.32
C ALA A 641 -4.23 -7.77 -7.19
N GLU A 642 -3.45 -8.12 -6.18
CA GLU A 642 -2.96 -7.17 -5.17
C GLU A 642 -1.55 -6.75 -5.58
N THR A 643 -1.46 -5.66 -6.36
CA THR A 643 -0.19 -5.15 -6.85
C THR A 643 0.11 -3.76 -6.30
N TRP A 644 1.39 -3.44 -6.11
CA TRP A 644 1.87 -2.22 -5.45
C TRP A 644 3.01 -1.50 -6.19
#